data_AF-A0A7Y8LK17-F1
#
_entry.id   AF-A0A7Y8LK17-F1
#
_cell.length_a   1.000
_cell.length_b   1.000
_cell.length_c   1.000
_cell.angle_alpha   90.00
_cell.angle_beta   90.00
_cell.angle_gamma   90.00
#
_symmetry.space_group_name_H-M   'P 1'
#
loop_
_entity.id
_entity.type
_entity.pdbx_description
1 polymer ?
#
loop_
_entity_poly.entity_id
_entity_poly.type
_entity_poly.pdbx_seq_one_letter_code
_entity_poly.pdbx_strand_id
1 'polypeptide(L)'
;MKLRVAQDPLIKLWQHNDRLEHKMIELRLERRKKLEYYFKLNKNLRKTLYNLIPVIVKNSSNPKLMIQAGLYRDILQRFILTPRIHQKLITAKDQFAINTTVHNIFEINELSGKFGNPGMVLGLQVSMSTNPDALISLDKKFNSERERVLKNNFTDVPKIWSIPLFEDIETVQNIDNYLSKIWEFSIQSRSIDQEVRTRFSEILCEIFIAGSDLSQQVGQTAAALLYNTAKHKTIEWLAKRGLTSNIRIKLGCGEPMQRQGGYYADFSSKPAFVKTETTGKLLFENLKESTVKSTEFAISPLHGVFAGGDLRTLQSAIAEKVRQLTPAERSQLYFHLRKTQDFYRAELNRASEPFIDTRLAYESKSLKELERLTLGKTDEVFNEFVDLTSKNFKQIIYGNEDDVVGIHVISYFLSRAMPILRDRPVERPSKSISTNKGQKILEIIASTIPLCKHGSLLRAISHNKAQTFVLGINQLSTGLFRALNQFSQKEFVGGSGYQLLTDRILPRLPVYEILQTLRILQDCSLKNVSKFSNAFPAGLTAFALLREDMDSLPLFIPLFQKELLRRHGVNVTEFFKDDKFITELLPTVRPDLAVLLQPDLFNTKIESLLGKFHRNISKAWIDDFTSLLIIPEKITYWREKVWALLEEPVKEQVKSFVELAVALNTLSKDIDTRDFTAAITSAKQSKIETSIAYLFKSGVDDSMRDFLSAAVQYLTRLPSQMVEVPIDIVRALKEVERILRIEEQALTKSKQDLLNFYLLQIAHHVGDNG
;
A
#
# COMPACT_ATOMS: atom_id res chain seq x y z
N MET A 1 55.01 26.86 -25.93
CA MET A 1 54.50 25.47 -26.06
C MET A 1 54.13 24.97 -24.66
N LYS A 2 52.84 24.94 -24.28
CA LYS A 2 52.41 24.34 -23.00
C LYS A 2 52.35 22.83 -23.20
N LEU A 3 53.34 22.10 -22.67
CA LEU A 3 53.33 20.64 -22.61
C LEU A 3 52.05 20.18 -21.90
N ARG A 4 51.12 19.58 -22.65
CA ARG A 4 49.92 18.91 -22.11
C ARG A 4 50.37 17.59 -21.48
N VAL A 5 51.05 17.65 -20.34
CA VAL A 5 51.22 16.48 -19.47
C VAL A 5 49.83 16.17 -18.90
N ALA A 6 49.35 14.95 -19.13
CA ALA A 6 48.09 14.50 -18.55
C ALA A 6 48.21 14.62 -17.02
N GLN A 7 47.37 15.48 -16.42
CA GLN A 7 47.32 15.63 -14.97
C GLN A 7 46.99 14.29 -14.31
N ASP A 8 47.70 13.96 -13.24
CA ASP A 8 47.52 12.74 -12.46
C ASP A 8 46.04 12.59 -12.06
N PRO A 9 45.37 11.50 -12.47
CA PRO A 9 43.97 11.26 -12.14
C PRO A 9 43.69 11.21 -10.63
N LEU A 10 44.66 10.82 -9.79
CA LEU A 10 44.51 10.85 -8.33
C LEU A 10 44.46 12.27 -7.79
N ILE A 11 45.31 13.17 -8.31
CA ILE A 11 45.31 14.59 -7.91
C ILE A 11 44.02 15.27 -8.35
N LYS A 12 43.51 14.97 -9.56
CA LYS A 12 42.20 15.47 -10.02
C LYS A 12 41.05 14.97 -9.16
N LEU A 13 41.06 13.68 -8.79
CA LEU A 13 40.04 13.10 -7.92
C LEU A 13 40.08 13.76 -6.53
N TRP A 14 41.27 13.97 -5.97
CA TRP A 14 41.45 14.63 -4.69
C TRP A 14 40.96 16.08 -4.71
N GLN A 15 41.37 16.89 -5.69
CA GLN A 15 40.90 18.27 -5.86
C GLN A 15 39.38 18.34 -6.09
N HIS A 16 38.81 17.37 -6.80
CA HIS A 16 37.36 17.28 -7.00
C HIS A 16 36.63 16.99 -5.69
N ASN A 17 37.13 16.02 -4.90
CA ASN A 17 36.56 15.67 -3.60
C ASN A 17 36.67 16.83 -2.60
N ASP A 18 37.81 17.51 -2.55
CA ASP A 18 38.04 18.68 -1.70
C ASP A 18 37.08 19.84 -2.06
N ARG A 19 36.91 20.12 -3.34
CA ARG A 19 35.91 21.10 -3.81
C ARG A 19 34.49 20.71 -3.43
N LEU A 20 34.12 19.43 -3.54
CA LEU A 20 32.80 18.95 -3.13
C LEU A 20 32.60 19.04 -1.62
N GLU A 21 33.64 18.77 -0.83
CA GLU A 21 33.60 18.89 0.63
C GLU A 21 33.42 20.35 1.06
N HIS A 22 34.19 21.28 0.48
CA HIS A 22 34.00 22.71 0.67
C HIS A 22 32.58 23.17 0.30
N LYS A 23 32.07 22.71 -0.86
CA LYS A 23 30.71 23.05 -1.28
C LYS A 23 29.66 22.50 -0.32
N MET A 24 29.88 21.29 0.19
CA MET A 24 28.99 20.65 1.16
C MET A 24 28.97 21.44 2.48
N ILE A 25 30.12 21.89 2.98
CA ILE A 25 30.21 22.76 4.17
C ILE A 25 29.46 24.07 3.94
N GLU A 26 29.66 24.71 2.78
CA GLU A 26 28.95 25.95 2.41
C GLU A 26 27.43 25.75 2.42
N LEU A 27 26.93 24.68 1.77
CA LEU A 27 25.50 24.35 1.74
C LEU A 27 24.95 24.03 3.13
N ARG A 28 25.72 23.37 4.00
CA ARG A 28 25.33 23.13 5.41
C ARG A 28 25.18 24.44 6.17
N LEU A 29 26.13 25.36 6.03
CA LEU A 29 26.07 26.68 6.66
C LEU A 29 24.88 27.50 6.15
N GLU A 30 24.62 27.48 4.84
CA GLU A 30 23.48 28.16 4.23
C GLU A 30 22.15 27.60 4.76
N ARG A 31 22.01 26.27 4.79
CA ARG A 31 20.84 25.58 5.37
C ARG A 31 20.65 25.95 6.83
N ARG A 32 21.71 25.90 7.64
CA ARG A 32 21.66 26.22 9.07
C ARG A 32 21.17 27.65 9.29
N LYS A 33 21.70 28.63 8.57
CA LYS A 33 21.25 30.03 8.62
C LYS A 33 19.78 30.19 8.24
N LYS A 34 19.32 29.49 7.19
CA LYS A 34 17.91 29.52 6.76
C LYS A 34 16.98 28.92 7.82
N LEU A 35 17.33 27.75 8.36
CA LEU A 35 16.54 27.09 9.42
C LEU A 35 16.45 27.98 10.67
N GLU A 36 17.57 28.56 11.09
CA GLU A 36 17.64 29.45 12.23
C GLU A 36 16.75 30.69 12.05
N TYR A 37 16.76 31.29 10.86
CA TYR A 37 15.85 32.40 10.51
C TYR A 37 14.38 32.00 10.68
N TYR A 38 13.95 30.86 10.13
CA TYR A 38 12.55 30.42 10.22
C TYR A 38 12.14 30.05 11.65
N PHE A 39 13.01 29.40 12.43
CA PHE A 39 12.72 29.10 13.83
C PHE A 39 12.63 30.37 14.69
N LYS A 40 13.52 31.35 14.46
CA LYS A 40 13.46 32.66 15.10
C LYS A 40 12.17 33.39 14.76
N LEU A 41 11.80 33.43 13.48
CA LEU A 41 10.56 34.05 13.03
C LEU A 41 9.34 33.42 13.72
N ASN A 42 9.24 32.09 13.76
CA ASN A 42 8.11 31.44 14.42
C ASN A 42 8.10 31.70 15.94
N LYS A 43 9.26 31.70 16.62
CA LYS A 43 9.34 32.06 18.05
C LYS A 43 8.82 33.48 18.29
N ASN A 44 9.18 34.43 17.43
CA ASN A 44 8.70 35.81 17.52
C ASN A 44 7.19 35.89 17.30
N LEU A 45 6.67 35.24 16.25
CA LEU A 45 5.22 35.20 15.99
C LEU A 45 4.43 34.63 17.17
N ARG A 46 4.93 33.54 17.78
CA ARG A 46 4.32 32.95 18.99
C ARG A 46 4.30 33.95 20.15
N LYS A 47 5.46 34.55 20.48
CA LYS A 47 5.55 35.52 21.57
C LYS A 47 4.61 36.70 21.36
N THR A 48 4.58 37.25 20.15
CA THR A 48 3.67 38.34 19.80
C THR A 48 2.22 37.94 20.00
N LEU A 49 1.82 36.74 19.55
CA LEU A 49 0.46 36.26 19.75
C LEU A 49 0.11 36.05 21.23
N TYR A 50 0.96 35.37 22.00
CA TYR A 50 0.75 35.17 23.43
C TYR A 50 0.60 36.51 24.17
N ASN A 51 1.40 37.51 23.82
CA ASN A 51 1.30 38.86 24.38
C ASN A 51 -0.02 39.57 24.01
N LEU A 52 -0.63 39.21 22.87
CA LEU A 52 -1.89 39.78 22.41
C LEU A 52 -3.13 39.05 22.94
N ILE A 53 -3.00 37.85 23.54
CA ILE A 53 -4.13 37.10 24.11
C ILE A 53 -4.97 37.95 25.07
N PRO A 54 -4.41 38.71 26.04
CA PRO A 54 -5.22 39.54 26.95
C PRO A 54 -6.05 40.59 26.20
N VAL A 55 -5.50 41.17 25.13
CA VAL A 55 -6.19 42.15 24.29
C VAL A 55 -7.31 41.48 23.49
N ILE A 56 -7.07 40.28 22.96
CA ILE A 56 -8.06 39.48 22.23
C ILE A 56 -9.23 39.11 23.17
N VAL A 57 -8.93 38.62 24.38
CA VAL A 57 -9.94 38.24 25.38
C VAL A 57 -10.78 39.46 25.81
N LYS A 58 -10.14 40.62 26.04
CA LYS A 58 -10.83 41.87 26.36
C LYS A 58 -11.79 42.34 25.25
N ASN A 59 -11.51 41.97 24.00
CA ASN A 59 -12.32 42.31 22.83
C ASN A 59 -13.10 41.09 22.27
N SER A 60 -13.40 40.11 23.12
CA SER A 60 -14.08 38.86 22.74
C SER A 60 -15.49 39.05 22.17
N SER A 61 -16.11 40.21 22.43
CA SER A 61 -17.38 40.62 21.81
C SER A 61 -17.28 40.93 20.31
N ASN A 62 -16.07 41.11 19.76
CA ASN A 62 -15.86 41.34 18.33
C ASN A 62 -15.78 40.00 17.57
N PRO A 63 -16.81 39.64 16.76
CA PRO A 63 -16.86 38.34 16.10
C PRO A 63 -15.74 38.15 15.08
N LYS A 64 -15.34 39.22 14.36
CA LYS A 64 -14.28 39.15 13.34
C LYS A 64 -12.92 38.86 13.99
N LEU A 65 -12.63 39.51 15.13
CA LEU A 65 -11.41 39.29 15.88
C LEU A 65 -11.34 37.86 16.42
N MET A 66 -12.44 37.35 16.98
CA MET A 66 -12.49 35.99 17.53
C MET A 66 -12.35 34.92 16.45
N ILE A 67 -12.94 35.12 15.26
CA ILE A 67 -12.72 34.23 14.11
C ILE A 67 -11.24 34.22 13.72
N GLN A 68 -10.60 35.38 13.57
CA GLN A 68 -9.18 35.45 13.19
C GLN A 68 -8.25 34.88 14.26
N ALA A 69 -8.51 35.17 15.53
CA ALA A 69 -7.75 34.59 16.64
C ALA A 69 -7.92 33.07 16.71
N GLY A 70 -9.13 32.56 16.49
CA GLY A 70 -9.43 31.12 16.42
C GLY A 70 -8.79 30.41 15.21
N LEU A 71 -8.48 31.15 14.14
CA LEU A 71 -7.77 30.62 12.97
C LEU A 71 -6.25 30.52 13.16
N TYR A 72 -5.67 31.18 14.17
CA TYR A 72 -4.23 31.08 14.43
C TYR A 72 -3.83 29.64 14.78
N ARG A 73 -2.74 29.18 14.17
CA ARG A 73 -2.15 27.87 14.43
C ARG A 73 -0.68 28.06 14.79
N ASP A 74 -0.28 27.64 15.99
CA ASP A 74 1.14 27.49 16.31
C ASP A 74 1.70 26.32 15.49
N ILE A 75 2.51 26.64 14.47
CA ILE A 75 3.07 25.66 13.54
C ILE A 75 4.15 24.81 14.21
N LEU A 76 4.92 25.34 15.17
CA LEU A 76 6.04 24.62 15.79
C LEU A 76 5.62 23.67 16.91
N GLN A 77 4.53 23.95 17.66
CA GLN A 77 4.04 22.98 18.66
C GLN A 77 3.24 21.83 18.07
N ARG A 78 2.89 21.89 16.78
CA ARG A 78 1.93 20.96 16.16
C ARG A 78 2.54 20.05 15.09
N PHE A 79 3.85 20.17 14.83
CA PHE A 79 4.48 19.46 13.73
C PHE A 79 5.70 18.66 14.19
N ILE A 80 5.63 17.35 14.00
CA ILE A 80 6.73 16.41 14.19
C ILE A 80 7.08 15.86 12.81
N LEU A 81 8.36 15.88 12.49
CA LEU A 81 8.91 15.26 11.30
C LEU A 81 9.34 13.83 11.61
N THR A 82 8.86 12.89 10.81
CA THR A 82 9.35 11.51 10.82
C THR A 82 9.90 11.18 9.43
N PRO A 83 11.19 11.43 9.15
CA PRO A 83 11.78 11.08 7.88
C PRO A 83 11.73 9.58 7.63
N ARG A 84 11.77 9.18 6.37
CA ARG A 84 11.81 7.76 5.95
C ARG A 84 13.05 7.51 5.09
N ILE A 85 13.80 6.48 5.42
CA ILE A 85 14.96 6.00 4.65
C ILE A 85 14.78 4.53 4.27
N HIS A 86 15.61 4.03 3.34
CA HIS A 86 15.69 2.61 3.02
C HIS A 86 16.79 1.93 3.84
N GLN A 87 16.58 0.70 4.33
CA GLN A 87 17.59 -0.04 5.12
C GLN A 87 18.96 -0.10 4.43
N LYS A 88 18.98 -0.24 3.10
CA LYS A 88 20.21 -0.19 2.27
C LYS A 88 21.11 1.01 2.53
N LEU A 89 20.54 2.17 2.87
CA LEU A 89 21.33 3.37 3.20
C LEU A 89 22.20 3.14 4.44
N ILE A 90 21.72 2.33 5.38
CA ILE A 90 22.41 1.98 6.62
C ILE A 90 23.47 0.89 6.35
N THR A 91 23.12 -0.11 5.55
CA THR A 91 24.00 -1.25 5.23
C THR A 91 24.97 -0.99 4.08
N ALA A 92 24.95 0.20 3.48
CA ALA A 92 25.85 0.56 2.38
C ALA A 92 27.32 0.52 2.84
N LYS A 93 28.25 0.18 1.93
CA LYS A 93 29.68 0.23 2.24
C LYS A 93 30.13 1.67 2.53
N ASP A 94 29.65 2.61 1.72
CA ASP A 94 29.84 4.03 1.99
C ASP A 94 28.83 4.50 3.05
N GLN A 95 29.36 4.95 4.18
CA GLN A 95 28.59 5.40 5.33
C GLN A 95 28.30 6.92 5.29
N PHE A 96 28.82 7.65 4.30
CA PHE A 96 28.67 9.11 4.22
C PHE A 96 27.21 9.57 4.22
N ALA A 97 26.36 8.91 3.44
CA ALA A 97 24.96 9.31 3.27
C ALA A 97 24.13 9.10 4.55
N ILE A 98 24.31 7.97 5.24
CA ILE A 98 23.62 7.72 6.51
C ILE A 98 24.16 8.62 7.63
N ASN A 99 25.47 8.83 7.72
CA ASN A 99 26.07 9.74 8.70
C ASN A 99 25.56 11.17 8.50
N THR A 100 25.49 11.63 7.24
CA THR A 100 24.93 12.95 6.91
C THR A 100 23.45 13.04 7.28
N THR A 101 22.67 11.97 7.07
CA THR A 101 21.25 11.93 7.46
C THR A 101 21.09 12.06 8.97
N VAL A 102 21.87 11.30 9.75
CA VAL A 102 21.86 11.37 11.22
C VAL A 102 22.27 12.77 11.70
N HIS A 103 23.36 13.32 11.15
CA HIS A 103 23.82 14.67 11.46
C HIS A 103 22.73 15.72 11.23
N ASN A 104 22.03 15.64 10.08
CA ASN A 104 20.97 16.59 9.74
C ASN A 104 19.77 16.51 10.70
N ILE A 105 19.41 15.29 11.15
CA ILE A 105 18.32 15.10 12.13
C ILE A 105 18.66 15.79 13.45
N PHE A 106 19.87 15.58 13.96
CA PHE A 106 20.31 16.21 15.20
C PHE A 106 20.50 17.72 15.07
N GLU A 107 20.99 18.22 13.92
CA GLU A 107 21.07 19.66 13.64
C GLU A 107 19.68 20.32 13.70
N ILE A 108 18.66 19.69 13.11
CA ILE A 108 17.29 20.21 13.14
C ILE A 108 16.80 20.35 14.59
N ASN A 109 16.97 19.31 15.41
CA ASN A 109 16.56 19.32 16.81
C ASN A 109 17.38 20.29 17.68
N GLU A 110 18.68 20.41 17.44
CA GLU A 110 19.55 21.39 18.11
C GLU A 110 19.02 22.80 17.85
N LEU A 111 18.80 23.14 16.57
CA LEU A 111 18.31 24.45 16.19
C LEU A 111 16.91 24.70 16.73
N SER A 112 15.97 23.77 16.53
CA SER A 112 14.60 23.94 17.02
C SER A 112 14.54 24.01 18.55
N GLY A 113 15.43 23.29 19.25
CA GLY A 113 15.63 23.36 20.70
C GLY A 113 16.00 24.75 21.20
N LYS A 114 16.93 25.44 20.54
CA LYS A 114 17.29 26.85 20.85
C LYS A 114 16.07 27.80 20.77
N PHE A 115 15.06 27.45 19.98
CA PHE A 115 13.83 28.21 19.83
C PHE A 115 12.63 27.62 20.59
N GLY A 116 12.85 26.69 21.53
CA GLY A 116 11.84 26.17 22.44
C GLY A 116 11.03 24.97 21.89
N ASN A 117 11.59 24.21 20.95
CA ASN A 117 11.03 22.94 20.49
C ASN A 117 12.14 21.90 20.21
N PRO A 118 12.73 21.27 21.22
CA PRO A 118 13.86 20.35 21.01
C PRO A 118 13.48 19.04 20.29
N GLY A 119 12.19 18.72 20.16
CA GLY A 119 11.69 17.46 19.58
C GLY A 119 11.02 17.59 18.24
N MET A 120 11.62 18.29 17.28
CA MET A 120 11.04 18.45 15.95
C MET A 120 11.11 17.15 15.12
N VAL A 121 12.19 16.39 15.26
CA VAL A 121 12.34 15.02 14.73
C VAL A 121 12.46 14.08 15.91
N LEU A 122 11.51 13.16 16.08
CA LEU A 122 11.52 12.21 17.20
C LEU A 122 11.76 10.77 16.74
N GLY A 123 11.59 10.48 15.45
CA GLY A 123 11.82 9.14 14.93
C GLY A 123 12.25 9.13 13.47
N LEU A 124 12.96 8.08 13.09
CA LEU A 124 13.37 7.78 11.72
C LEU A 124 12.76 6.44 11.29
N GLN A 125 11.94 6.48 10.24
CA GLN A 125 11.33 5.30 9.67
C GLN A 125 12.31 4.57 8.74
N VAL A 126 12.49 3.27 8.93
CA VAL A 126 13.40 2.42 8.14
C VAL A 126 12.59 1.45 7.28
N SER A 127 12.59 1.68 5.97
CA SER A 127 11.90 0.84 4.96
C SER A 127 12.64 -0.46 4.72
N MET A 128 11.92 -1.50 4.32
CA MET A 128 12.48 -2.83 4.06
C MET A 128 13.29 -3.36 5.25
N SER A 129 12.72 -3.25 6.46
CA SER A 129 13.36 -3.72 7.70
C SER A 129 13.40 -5.24 7.74
N THR A 130 14.51 -5.81 7.26
CA THR A 130 14.76 -7.26 7.20
C THR A 130 15.90 -7.69 8.12
N ASN A 131 16.87 -6.81 8.37
CA ASN A 131 18.05 -7.11 9.19
C ASN A 131 18.04 -6.25 10.47
N PRO A 132 17.91 -6.85 11.67
CA PRO A 132 17.92 -6.10 12.93
C PRO A 132 19.26 -5.43 13.22
N ASP A 133 20.38 -5.95 12.70
CA ASP A 133 21.70 -5.34 12.87
C ASP A 133 21.79 -3.94 12.26
N ALA A 134 20.98 -3.66 11.23
CA ALA A 134 20.90 -2.32 10.65
C ALA A 134 20.33 -1.31 11.67
N LEU A 135 19.29 -1.68 12.42
CA LEU A 135 18.72 -0.80 13.46
C LEU A 135 19.67 -0.65 14.65
N ILE A 136 20.36 -1.71 15.03
CA ILE A 136 21.39 -1.67 16.09
C ILE A 136 22.53 -0.72 15.69
N SER A 137 23.00 -0.78 14.44
CA SER A 137 24.01 0.14 13.89
C SER A 137 23.52 1.59 13.88
N LEU A 138 22.25 1.80 13.52
CA LEU A 138 21.63 3.12 13.50
C LEU A 138 21.50 3.72 14.91
N ASP A 139 21.10 2.94 15.91
CA ASP A 139 21.04 3.39 17.32
C ASP A 139 22.43 3.83 17.82
N LYS A 140 23.49 3.07 17.52
CA LYS A 140 24.87 3.47 17.87
C LYS A 140 25.25 4.82 17.26
N LYS A 141 24.87 5.08 16.00
CA LYS A 141 25.10 6.37 15.34
C LYS A 141 24.29 7.49 15.99
N PHE A 142 23.04 7.24 16.34
CA PHE A 142 22.20 8.22 17.05
C PHE A 142 22.77 8.60 18.40
N ASN A 143 23.23 7.62 19.19
CA ASN A 143 23.83 7.88 20.50
C ASN A 143 25.13 8.69 20.36
N SER A 144 26.01 8.31 19.42
CA SER A 144 27.26 9.04 19.16
C SER A 144 27.01 10.50 18.75
N GLU A 145 26.10 10.75 17.82
CA GLU A 145 25.78 12.11 17.38
C GLU A 145 25.06 12.92 18.47
N ARG A 146 24.21 12.30 19.27
CA ARG A 146 23.60 12.94 20.44
C ARG A 146 24.64 13.41 21.43
N GLU A 147 25.59 12.55 21.80
CA GLU A 147 26.69 12.90 22.70
C GLU A 147 27.54 14.04 22.14
N ARG A 148 27.82 14.02 20.82
CA ARG A 148 28.54 15.11 20.15
C ARG A 148 27.80 16.45 20.27
N VAL A 149 26.48 16.46 20.10
CA VAL A 149 25.69 17.69 20.21
C VAL A 149 25.62 18.19 21.66
N LEU A 150 25.41 17.28 22.62
CA LEU A 150 25.35 17.63 24.05
C LEU A 150 26.67 18.15 24.59
N LYS A 151 27.82 17.67 24.08
CA LYS A 151 29.14 18.23 24.43
C LYS A 151 29.33 19.66 23.91
N ASN A 152 28.70 20.00 22.78
CA ASN A 152 28.90 21.28 22.10
C ASN A 152 27.84 22.34 22.45
N ASN A 153 26.68 21.97 23.00
CA ASN A 153 25.60 22.89 23.38
C ASN A 153 24.86 22.41 24.64
N PHE A 154 24.34 23.35 25.43
CA PHE A 154 23.53 23.08 26.63
C PHE A 154 22.04 22.81 26.35
N THR A 155 21.61 22.75 25.09
CA THR A 155 20.23 22.42 24.74
C THR A 155 20.00 20.92 24.88
N ASP A 156 19.03 20.52 25.70
CA ASP A 156 18.61 19.13 25.80
C ASP A 156 18.03 18.67 24.46
N VAL A 157 18.60 17.60 23.90
CA VAL A 157 18.19 17.01 22.63
C VAL A 157 17.64 15.61 22.90
N PRO A 158 16.39 15.32 22.48
CA PRO A 158 15.76 14.04 22.74
C PRO A 158 16.47 12.91 21.97
N LYS A 159 16.27 11.67 22.44
CA LYS A 159 16.64 10.47 21.68
C LYS A 159 15.77 10.36 20.43
N ILE A 160 16.34 9.80 19.37
CA ILE A 160 15.64 9.54 18.11
C ILE A 160 15.29 8.06 18.06
N TRP A 161 14.00 7.75 17.95
CA TRP A 161 13.54 6.37 17.79
C TRP A 161 13.78 5.86 16.37
N SER A 162 14.12 4.59 16.25
CA SER A 162 14.01 3.86 14.99
C SER A 162 12.60 3.29 14.86
N ILE A 163 11.99 3.41 13.68
CA ILE A 163 10.66 2.87 13.39
C ILE A 163 10.79 1.86 12.24
N PRO A 164 10.91 0.55 12.52
CA PRO A 164 11.03 -0.46 11.47
C PRO A 164 9.72 -0.57 10.70
N LEU A 165 9.83 -0.52 9.38
CA LEU A 165 8.74 -0.81 8.44
C LEU A 165 8.94 -2.18 7.80
N PHE A 166 8.05 -3.11 8.14
CA PHE A 166 7.97 -4.47 7.61
C PHE A 166 7.04 -4.51 6.38
N GLU A 167 7.56 -4.96 5.24
CA GLU A 167 6.88 -4.89 3.93
C GLU A 167 6.75 -6.26 3.26
N ASP A 168 7.53 -7.24 3.70
CA ASP A 168 7.70 -8.54 3.05
C ASP A 168 7.08 -9.66 3.89
N ILE A 169 6.47 -10.65 3.25
CA ILE A 169 5.68 -11.70 3.93
C ILE A 169 6.53 -12.43 4.97
N GLU A 170 7.72 -12.88 4.57
CA GLU A 170 8.64 -13.62 5.43
C GLU A 170 9.05 -12.78 6.66
N THR A 171 9.32 -11.49 6.46
CA THR A 171 9.67 -10.59 7.58
C THR A 171 8.49 -10.31 8.49
N VAL A 172 7.27 -10.21 7.95
CA VAL A 172 6.05 -9.96 8.73
C VAL A 172 5.67 -11.20 9.57
N GLN A 173 5.92 -12.40 9.06
CA GLN A 173 5.72 -13.64 9.81
C GLN A 173 6.73 -13.84 10.94
N ASN A 174 7.91 -13.22 10.85
CA ASN A 174 9.06 -13.40 11.75
C ASN A 174 9.45 -12.10 12.51
N ILE A 175 8.50 -11.20 12.77
CA ILE A 175 8.75 -9.94 13.50
C ILE A 175 9.28 -10.22 14.91
N ASP A 176 8.77 -11.25 15.59
CA ASP A 176 9.21 -11.69 16.91
C ASP A 176 10.70 -12.03 16.95
N ASN A 177 11.21 -12.75 15.95
CA ASN A 177 12.65 -13.05 15.82
C ASN A 177 13.48 -11.77 15.61
N TYR A 178 12.98 -10.85 14.79
CA TYR A 178 13.60 -9.54 14.57
C TYR A 178 13.70 -8.73 15.88
N LEU A 179 12.60 -8.65 16.65
CA LEU A 179 12.55 -7.95 17.92
C LEU A 179 13.40 -8.62 19.00
N SER A 180 13.49 -9.95 19.00
CA SER A 180 14.31 -10.71 19.96
C SER A 180 15.79 -10.37 19.85
N LYS A 181 16.32 -10.19 18.64
CA LYS A 181 17.71 -9.73 18.43
C LYS A 181 17.95 -8.31 18.96
N ILE A 182 16.99 -7.41 18.80
CA ILE A 182 17.09 -6.04 19.36
C ILE A 182 16.97 -6.07 20.89
N TRP A 183 16.18 -6.98 21.44
CA TRP A 183 16.05 -7.20 22.87
C TRP A 183 17.36 -7.71 23.49
N GLU A 184 18.00 -8.70 22.86
CA GLU A 184 19.33 -9.19 23.26
C GLU A 184 20.37 -8.06 23.26
N PHE A 185 20.39 -7.23 22.21
CA PHE A 185 21.24 -6.04 22.18
C PHE A 185 20.90 -5.04 23.29
N SER A 186 19.63 -4.89 23.67
CA SER A 186 19.21 -4.01 24.77
C SER A 186 19.67 -4.54 26.13
N ILE A 187 19.73 -5.86 26.32
CA ILE A 187 20.34 -6.47 27.52
C ILE A 187 21.82 -6.11 27.60
N GLN A 188 22.54 -6.18 26.47
CA GLN A 188 23.98 -5.92 26.41
C GLN A 188 24.35 -4.44 26.49
N SER A 189 23.51 -3.55 25.97
CA SER A 189 23.82 -2.12 25.81
C SER A 189 23.20 -1.20 26.87
N ARG A 190 22.45 -1.75 27.84
CA ARG A 190 21.86 -0.97 28.93
C ARG A 190 22.93 -0.47 29.90
N SER A 191 22.67 0.68 30.52
CA SER A 191 23.41 1.09 31.72
C SER A 191 23.05 0.19 32.90
N ILE A 192 23.92 0.14 33.93
CA ILE A 192 23.76 -0.74 35.10
C ILE A 192 22.40 -0.50 35.79
N ASP A 193 22.04 0.76 36.00
CA ASP A 193 20.78 1.17 36.65
C ASP A 193 19.57 1.19 35.71
N GLN A 194 19.76 0.85 34.43
CA GLN A 194 18.70 0.91 33.43
C GLN A 194 18.07 -0.47 33.23
N GLU A 195 16.74 -0.54 33.34
CA GLU A 195 15.99 -1.74 32.98
C GLU A 195 16.03 -2.03 31.48
N VAL A 196 16.01 -3.31 31.10
CA VAL A 196 16.05 -3.74 29.69
C VAL A 196 14.88 -3.16 28.89
N ARG A 197 13.67 -3.13 29.47
CA ARG A 197 12.48 -2.55 28.82
C ARG A 197 12.63 -1.07 28.49
N THR A 198 13.30 -0.33 29.38
CA THR A 198 13.58 1.09 29.20
C THR A 198 14.59 1.28 28.07
N ARG A 199 15.68 0.50 28.08
CA ARG A 199 16.68 0.55 27.00
C ARG A 199 16.08 0.20 25.64
N PHE A 200 15.23 -0.82 25.58
CA PHE A 200 14.54 -1.21 24.34
C PHE A 200 13.60 -0.11 23.83
N SER A 201 12.85 0.53 24.73
CA SER A 201 11.93 1.63 24.41
C SER A 201 12.64 2.92 23.96
N GLU A 202 13.95 3.04 24.21
CA GLU A 202 14.76 4.13 23.67
C GLU A 202 15.17 3.89 22.21
N ILE A 203 15.28 2.62 21.80
CA ILE A 203 15.59 2.25 20.41
C ILE A 203 14.33 2.33 19.56
N LEU A 204 13.21 1.80 20.07
CA LEU A 204 11.96 1.59 19.34
C LEU A 204 10.76 2.16 20.11
N CYS A 205 9.88 2.89 19.40
CA CYS A 205 8.60 3.35 19.95
C CYS A 205 7.38 2.90 19.12
N GLU A 206 7.61 2.46 17.89
CA GLU A 206 6.55 2.12 16.94
C GLU A 206 7.03 0.97 16.03
N ILE A 207 6.18 -0.01 15.81
CA ILE A 207 6.36 -1.08 14.82
C ILE A 207 5.37 -0.82 13.68
N PHE A 208 5.88 -0.74 12.45
CA PHE A 208 5.08 -0.36 11.30
C PHE A 208 4.98 -1.54 10.33
N ILE A 209 3.78 -2.04 10.05
CA ILE A 209 3.52 -3.12 9.08
C ILE A 209 2.82 -2.55 7.85
N ALA A 210 3.38 -2.77 6.66
CA ALA A 210 2.86 -2.23 5.41
C ALA A 210 1.76 -3.11 4.80
N GLY A 211 0.52 -2.94 5.27
CA GLY A 211 -0.63 -3.73 4.79
C GLY A 211 -0.85 -3.65 3.26
N SER A 212 -0.60 -2.48 2.66
CA SER A 212 -0.74 -2.33 1.20
C SER A 212 0.26 -3.13 0.36
N ASP A 213 1.43 -3.43 0.93
CA ASP A 213 2.49 -4.16 0.25
C ASP A 213 2.28 -5.66 0.33
N LEU A 214 1.74 -6.12 1.46
CA LEU A 214 1.29 -7.50 1.62
C LEU A 214 0.16 -7.81 0.64
N SER A 215 -0.79 -6.89 0.48
CA SER A 215 -1.97 -7.12 -0.36
C SER A 215 -1.66 -7.20 -1.85
N GLN A 216 -0.55 -6.61 -2.30
CA GLN A 216 -0.06 -6.81 -3.67
C GLN A 216 0.46 -8.23 -3.89
N GLN A 217 1.00 -8.89 -2.86
CA GLN A 217 1.65 -10.20 -2.99
C GLN A 217 0.68 -11.38 -2.82
N VAL A 218 -0.32 -11.24 -1.95
CA VAL A 218 -1.24 -12.35 -1.58
C VAL A 218 -2.73 -12.01 -1.74
N GLY A 219 -3.06 -10.82 -2.22
CA GLY A 219 -4.44 -10.33 -2.27
C GLY A 219 -4.91 -9.75 -0.93
N GLN A 220 -6.09 -9.11 -0.93
CA GLN A 220 -6.57 -8.33 0.23
C GLN A 220 -6.92 -9.18 1.43
N THR A 221 -7.70 -10.24 1.22
CA THR A 221 -8.23 -11.08 2.30
C THR A 221 -7.08 -11.75 3.06
N ALA A 222 -6.11 -12.32 2.32
CA ALA A 222 -4.92 -12.92 2.91
C ALA A 222 -4.01 -11.89 3.59
N ALA A 223 -3.83 -10.70 3.02
CA ALA A 223 -3.03 -9.66 3.66
C ALA A 223 -3.64 -9.14 4.96
N ALA A 224 -4.97 -9.02 5.02
CA ALA A 224 -5.67 -8.63 6.24
C ALA A 224 -5.49 -9.68 7.36
N LEU A 225 -5.64 -10.97 7.03
CA LEU A 225 -5.39 -12.06 7.99
C LEU A 225 -3.92 -12.11 8.43
N LEU A 226 -2.98 -11.93 7.49
CA LEU A 226 -1.55 -11.91 7.78
C LEU A 226 -1.19 -10.76 8.71
N TYR A 227 -1.74 -9.57 8.47
CA TYR A 227 -1.57 -8.41 9.36
C TYR A 227 -2.12 -8.69 10.76
N ASN A 228 -3.35 -9.19 10.88
CA ASN A 228 -3.96 -9.47 12.18
C ASN A 228 -3.18 -10.54 12.95
N THR A 229 -2.68 -11.58 12.26
CA THR A 229 -1.82 -12.61 12.83
C THR A 229 -0.49 -12.03 13.31
N ALA A 230 0.17 -11.21 12.49
CA ALA A 230 1.43 -10.57 12.86
C ALA A 230 1.27 -9.57 14.02
N LYS A 231 0.19 -8.79 14.01
CA LYS A 231 -0.20 -7.89 15.11
C LYS A 231 -0.39 -8.66 16.40
N HIS A 232 -1.14 -9.77 16.37
CA HIS A 232 -1.35 -10.62 17.54
C HIS A 232 -0.03 -11.14 18.12
N LYS A 233 0.80 -11.80 17.29
CA LYS A 233 2.10 -12.33 17.71
C LYS A 233 3.03 -11.24 18.27
N THR A 234 3.02 -10.07 17.65
CA THR A 234 3.83 -8.92 18.10
C THR A 234 3.33 -8.41 19.45
N ILE A 235 2.02 -8.26 19.65
CA ILE A 235 1.44 -7.81 20.93
C ILE A 235 1.71 -8.83 22.02
N GLU A 236 1.58 -10.13 21.74
CA GLU A 236 1.92 -11.20 22.68
C GLU A 236 3.40 -11.11 23.09
N TRP A 237 4.31 -10.94 22.13
CA TRP A 237 5.74 -10.78 22.39
C TRP A 237 6.04 -9.56 23.27
N LEU A 238 5.34 -8.43 23.04
CA LEU A 238 5.45 -7.20 23.82
C LEU A 238 4.85 -7.36 25.23
N ALA A 239 3.71 -8.05 25.36
CA ALA A 239 3.03 -8.29 26.64
C ALA A 239 3.91 -9.10 27.59
N LYS A 240 4.51 -10.19 27.10
CA LYS A 240 5.46 -11.03 27.84
C LYS A 240 6.70 -10.28 28.35
N ARG A 241 6.98 -9.07 27.84
CA ARG A 241 8.13 -8.22 28.21
C ARG A 241 7.71 -6.89 28.85
N GLY A 242 6.42 -6.69 29.11
CA GLY A 242 5.88 -5.46 29.67
C GLY A 242 6.12 -4.20 28.82
N LEU A 243 6.03 -4.34 27.49
CA LEU A 243 6.28 -3.27 26.51
C LEU A 243 5.01 -2.74 25.83
N THR A 244 3.82 -3.31 26.11
CA THR A 244 2.53 -2.95 25.50
C THR A 244 2.17 -1.47 25.68
N SER A 245 2.52 -0.89 26.83
CA SER A 245 2.34 0.54 27.09
C SER A 245 3.35 1.43 26.36
N ASN A 246 4.49 0.90 25.94
CA ASN A 246 5.63 1.67 25.46
C ASN A 246 5.73 1.67 23.93
N ILE A 247 5.30 0.58 23.29
CA ILE A 247 5.47 0.36 21.85
C ILE A 247 4.11 0.19 21.21
N ARG A 248 3.84 1.04 20.22
CA ARG A 248 2.60 0.99 19.44
C ARG A 248 2.82 0.24 18.12
N ILE A 249 1.77 -0.40 17.64
CA ILE A 249 1.74 -1.00 16.31
C ILE A 249 0.96 -0.09 15.38
N LYS A 250 1.48 0.10 14.18
CA LYS A 250 0.89 0.94 13.14
C LYS A 250 0.65 0.13 11.86
N LEU A 251 -0.56 0.27 11.32
CA LEU A 251 -0.95 -0.28 10.03
C LEU A 251 -0.68 0.73 8.91
N GLY A 252 0.06 0.27 7.90
CA GLY A 252 0.23 0.93 6.62
C GLY A 252 -0.90 0.63 5.68
N CYS A 253 -1.99 1.38 5.85
CA CYS A 253 -3.09 1.37 4.91
C CYS A 253 -2.80 2.35 3.76
N GLY A 254 -3.10 1.91 2.54
CA GLY A 254 -3.29 2.80 1.40
C GLY A 254 -4.68 3.43 1.39
N GLU A 255 -4.83 4.45 0.55
CA GLU A 255 -6.05 5.24 0.40
C GLU A 255 -7.24 4.44 -0.13
N PRO A 256 -7.10 3.66 -1.22
CA PRO A 256 -8.20 2.88 -1.74
C PRO A 256 -8.53 1.72 -0.78
N MET A 257 -9.78 1.28 -0.80
CA MET A 257 -10.25 0.11 -0.05
C MET A 257 -9.42 -1.15 -0.37
N GLN A 258 -8.91 -1.23 -1.61
CA GLN A 258 -7.90 -2.18 -2.13
C GLN A 258 -6.54 -2.08 -1.41
N ARG A 259 -6.38 -1.31 -0.34
CA ARG A 259 -5.12 -1.16 0.39
C ARG A 259 -5.36 -1.08 1.89
N GLN A 260 -6.26 -1.90 2.42
CA GLN A 260 -6.57 -1.98 3.86
C GLN A 260 -7.33 -0.76 4.43
N GLY A 261 -8.06 -0.02 3.57
CA GLY A 261 -9.15 0.87 4.00
C GLY A 261 -8.72 2.13 4.77
N GLY A 262 -7.70 2.86 4.31
CA GLY A 262 -7.25 4.13 4.91
C GLY A 262 -8.07 5.37 4.54
N TYR A 263 -9.39 5.21 4.27
CA TYR A 263 -10.26 6.27 3.76
C TYR A 263 -11.26 6.78 4.82
N TYR A 264 -11.81 7.98 4.57
CA TYR A 264 -12.88 8.55 5.39
C TYR A 264 -14.23 8.16 4.79
N ALA A 265 -15.04 7.47 5.57
CA ALA A 265 -16.39 7.05 5.21
C ALA A 265 -17.40 7.95 5.92
N ASP A 266 -17.85 8.99 5.23
CA ASP A 266 -18.80 9.99 5.70
C ASP A 266 -20.19 9.42 6.02
N PHE A 267 -20.49 8.22 5.52
CA PHE A 267 -21.70 7.48 5.80
C PHE A 267 -21.69 6.65 7.09
N SER A 268 -20.54 6.53 7.75
CA SER A 268 -20.42 5.77 9.00
C SER A 268 -21.39 6.30 10.05
N SER A 269 -22.13 5.42 10.73
CA SER A 269 -23.13 5.76 11.74
C SER A 269 -24.33 6.58 11.26
N LYS A 270 -24.56 6.72 9.95
CA LYS A 270 -25.78 7.33 9.41
C LYS A 270 -26.90 6.28 9.27
N PRO A 271 -28.18 6.66 9.39
CA PRO A 271 -29.30 5.76 9.11
C PRO A 271 -29.23 5.19 7.69
N ALA A 272 -29.55 3.92 7.52
CA ALA A 272 -29.54 3.25 6.22
C ALA A 272 -30.77 3.65 5.37
N PHE A 273 -31.91 3.82 6.04
CA PHE A 273 -33.20 4.14 5.42
C PHE A 273 -33.52 5.63 5.56
N VAL A 274 -34.11 6.18 4.49
CA VAL A 274 -34.59 7.56 4.44
C VAL A 274 -36.01 7.58 5.01
N LYS A 275 -36.25 8.44 6.00
CA LYS A 275 -37.57 8.56 6.65
C LYS A 275 -38.36 9.72 6.05
N THR A 276 -39.32 9.40 5.20
CA THR A 276 -40.35 10.32 4.69
C THR A 276 -41.72 9.63 4.74
N GLU A 277 -42.81 10.40 4.66
CA GLU A 277 -44.16 9.80 4.60
C GLU A 277 -44.31 8.86 3.40
N THR A 278 -43.72 9.22 2.26
CA THR A 278 -43.77 8.42 1.02
C THR A 278 -43.00 7.11 1.13
N THR A 279 -41.80 7.12 1.72
CA THR A 279 -40.97 5.93 1.93
C THR A 279 -41.53 5.03 3.02
N GLY A 280 -42.13 5.61 4.07
CA GLY A 280 -42.85 4.85 5.09
C GLY A 280 -43.96 4.00 4.49
N LYS A 281 -44.82 4.59 3.63
CA LYS A 281 -45.88 3.82 2.96
C LYS A 281 -45.33 2.71 2.05
N LEU A 282 -44.23 2.96 1.32
CA LEU A 282 -43.56 1.92 0.50
C LEU A 282 -43.07 0.74 1.34
N LEU A 283 -42.50 1.01 2.53
CA LEU A 283 -42.06 -0.03 3.46
C LEU A 283 -43.24 -0.84 4.00
N PHE A 284 -44.34 -0.19 4.40
CA PHE A 284 -45.54 -0.87 4.92
C PHE A 284 -46.25 -1.75 3.89
N GLU A 285 -46.21 -1.39 2.60
CA GLU A 285 -46.87 -2.16 1.54
C GLU A 285 -46.07 -3.42 1.14
N ASN A 286 -44.74 -3.37 1.29
CA ASN A 286 -43.85 -4.42 0.83
C ASN A 286 -43.30 -5.31 1.96
N LEU A 287 -43.32 -4.85 3.21
CA LEU A 287 -42.68 -5.50 4.35
C LEU A 287 -43.66 -5.67 5.52
N LYS A 288 -43.40 -6.65 6.39
CA LYS A 288 -44.18 -6.81 7.63
C LYS A 288 -43.86 -5.71 8.63
N GLU A 289 -44.81 -5.42 9.52
CA GLU A 289 -44.68 -4.36 10.54
C GLU A 289 -43.41 -4.48 11.40
N SER A 290 -43.03 -5.70 11.81
CA SER A 290 -41.79 -5.95 12.55
C SER A 290 -40.54 -5.52 11.76
N THR A 291 -40.53 -5.78 10.45
CA THR A 291 -39.43 -5.45 9.56
C THR A 291 -39.37 -3.95 9.32
N VAL A 292 -40.52 -3.30 9.11
CA VAL A 292 -40.63 -1.84 9.02
C VAL A 292 -40.04 -1.18 10.27
N LYS A 293 -40.41 -1.65 11.47
CA LYS A 293 -39.85 -1.14 12.73
C LYS A 293 -38.34 -1.33 12.83
N SER A 294 -37.81 -2.45 12.33
CA SER A 294 -36.35 -2.68 12.32
C SER A 294 -35.58 -1.66 11.45
N THR A 295 -36.19 -1.17 10.37
CA THR A 295 -35.57 -0.15 9.50
C THR A 295 -35.32 1.16 10.24
N GLU A 296 -36.07 1.44 11.31
CA GLU A 296 -35.92 2.66 12.08
C GLU A 296 -34.61 2.74 12.86
N PHE A 297 -34.06 1.58 13.22
CA PHE A 297 -32.83 1.40 13.98
C PHE A 297 -31.64 1.03 13.10
N ALA A 298 -31.86 0.89 11.79
CA ALA A 298 -30.85 0.42 10.87
C ALA A 298 -29.82 1.52 10.60
N ILE A 299 -28.58 1.27 11.00
CA ILE A 299 -27.48 2.25 10.97
C ILE A 299 -26.29 1.64 10.23
N SER A 300 -25.62 2.45 9.40
CA SER A 300 -24.40 2.03 8.71
C SER A 300 -23.27 1.78 9.73
N PRO A 301 -22.57 0.64 9.64
CA PRO A 301 -21.47 0.34 10.55
C PRO A 301 -20.31 1.33 10.37
N LEU A 302 -19.31 1.27 11.26
CA LEU A 302 -18.12 2.10 11.17
C LEU A 302 -17.18 1.58 10.08
N HIS A 303 -16.78 2.45 9.15
CA HIS A 303 -15.92 2.11 8.02
C HIS A 303 -14.63 2.94 7.98
N GLY A 304 -13.67 2.47 7.17
CA GLY A 304 -12.43 3.18 6.87
C GLY A 304 -11.62 3.47 8.14
N VAL A 305 -11.24 4.74 8.35
CA VAL A 305 -10.50 5.15 9.55
C VAL A 305 -11.26 5.01 10.87
N PHE A 306 -12.59 4.90 10.82
CA PHE A 306 -13.39 4.59 12.01
C PHE A 306 -13.40 3.10 12.34
N ALA A 307 -12.94 2.24 11.43
CA ALA A 307 -12.93 0.81 11.65
C ALA A 307 -11.80 0.40 12.62
N GLY A 308 -12.19 -0.04 13.82
CA GLY A 308 -11.26 -0.55 14.85
C GLY A 308 -10.39 0.52 15.50
N GLY A 309 -9.48 0.10 16.38
CA GLY A 309 -8.59 0.99 17.15
C GLY A 309 -7.16 1.07 16.66
N ASP A 310 -6.86 0.53 15.48
CA ASP A 310 -5.50 0.54 14.96
C ASP A 310 -5.01 1.95 14.63
N LEU A 311 -3.74 2.20 14.94
CA LEU A 311 -3.07 3.40 14.47
C LEU A 311 -2.82 3.25 12.97
N ARG A 312 -3.52 4.06 12.16
CA ARG A 312 -3.49 4.01 10.70
C ARG A 312 -2.71 5.18 10.11
N THR A 313 -2.09 4.96 8.96
CA THR A 313 -1.54 6.05 8.15
C THR A 313 -2.64 6.84 7.44
N LEU A 314 -2.74 8.14 7.74
CA LEU A 314 -3.51 9.08 6.92
C LEU A 314 -2.64 9.52 5.73
N GLN A 315 -2.94 9.03 4.54
CA GLN A 315 -2.27 9.42 3.29
C GLN A 315 -2.89 10.70 2.69
N SER A 316 -2.45 11.13 1.51
CA SER A 316 -2.85 12.41 0.90
C SER A 316 -4.35 12.52 0.58
N ALA A 317 -5.05 11.45 0.20
CA ALA A 317 -6.48 11.45 -0.12
C ALA A 317 -7.33 11.81 1.07
N ILE A 318 -7.12 11.07 2.16
CA ILE A 318 -7.81 11.34 3.39
C ILE A 318 -7.35 12.67 3.98
N ALA A 319 -6.07 13.04 3.87
CA ALA A 319 -5.63 14.36 4.32
C ALA A 319 -6.35 15.50 3.59
N GLU A 320 -6.55 15.39 2.27
CA GLU A 320 -7.31 16.36 1.48
C GLU A 320 -8.81 16.31 1.80
N LYS A 321 -9.43 15.13 1.90
CA LYS A 321 -10.83 15.02 2.32
C LYS A 321 -11.04 15.66 3.69
N VAL A 322 -10.15 15.41 4.64
CA VAL A 322 -10.20 15.99 6.00
C VAL A 322 -9.94 17.50 5.98
N ARG A 323 -9.20 18.04 5.00
CA ARG A 323 -9.07 19.49 4.80
C ARG A 323 -10.38 20.12 4.32
N GLN A 324 -11.14 19.40 3.51
CA GLN A 324 -12.43 19.85 2.96
C GLN A 324 -13.59 19.74 3.97
N LEU A 325 -13.45 18.93 5.02
CA LEU A 325 -14.44 18.84 6.09
C LEU A 325 -14.64 20.18 6.80
N THR A 326 -15.87 20.42 7.25
CA THR A 326 -16.16 21.56 8.12
C THR A 326 -15.37 21.45 9.43
N PRO A 327 -15.11 22.58 10.14
CA PRO A 327 -14.42 22.53 11.42
C PRO A 327 -15.10 21.60 12.45
N ALA A 328 -16.43 21.50 12.43
CA ALA A 328 -17.20 20.63 13.31
C ALA A 328 -16.96 19.14 12.99
N GLU A 329 -17.14 18.72 11.73
CA GLU A 329 -16.93 17.33 11.29
C GLU A 329 -15.49 16.88 11.50
N ARG A 330 -14.53 17.76 11.18
CA ARG A 330 -13.11 17.46 11.40
C ARG A 330 -12.78 17.28 12.89
N SER A 331 -13.40 18.08 13.76
CA SER A 331 -13.19 17.97 15.21
C SER A 331 -13.78 16.67 15.75
N GLN A 332 -14.98 16.29 15.28
CA GLN A 332 -15.60 15.00 15.60
C GLN A 332 -14.73 13.83 15.13
N LEU A 333 -14.25 13.86 13.88
CA LEU A 333 -13.36 12.82 13.35
C LEU A 333 -12.12 12.63 14.24
N TYR A 334 -11.38 13.70 14.54
CA TYR A 334 -10.18 13.59 15.37
C TYR A 334 -10.47 13.16 16.80
N PHE A 335 -11.59 13.63 17.37
CA PHE A 335 -12.03 13.21 18.70
C PHE A 335 -12.30 11.71 18.73
N HIS A 336 -13.07 11.19 17.79
CA HIS A 336 -13.40 9.77 17.72
C HIS A 336 -12.18 8.90 17.44
N LEU A 337 -11.31 9.28 16.50
CA LEU A 337 -10.06 8.54 16.25
C LEU A 337 -9.20 8.44 17.50
N ARG A 338 -9.04 9.56 18.23
CA ARG A 338 -8.28 9.58 19.49
C ARG A 338 -8.94 8.71 20.55
N LYS A 339 -10.25 8.85 20.76
CA LYS A 339 -10.98 8.08 21.78
C LYS A 339 -10.94 6.59 21.52
N THR A 340 -11.12 6.16 20.27
CA THR A 340 -11.03 4.74 19.91
C THR A 340 -9.61 4.21 20.13
N GLN A 341 -8.57 4.95 19.73
CA GLN A 341 -7.19 4.55 19.97
C GLN A 341 -6.85 4.47 21.47
N ASP A 342 -7.24 5.47 22.25
CA ASP A 342 -7.02 5.49 23.70
C ASP A 342 -7.73 4.32 24.38
N PHE A 343 -8.97 4.03 24.00
CA PHE A 343 -9.74 2.89 24.50
C PHE A 343 -9.07 1.56 24.18
N TYR A 344 -8.72 1.31 22.91
CA TYR A 344 -8.06 0.06 22.53
C TYR A 344 -6.70 -0.12 23.19
N ARG A 345 -5.93 0.97 23.37
CA ARG A 345 -4.65 0.92 24.09
C ARG A 345 -4.85 0.57 25.56
N ALA A 346 -5.86 1.13 26.22
CA ALA A 346 -6.19 0.80 27.61
C ALA A 346 -6.58 -0.68 27.74
N GLU A 347 -7.41 -1.20 26.83
CA GLU A 347 -7.82 -2.61 26.83
C GLU A 347 -6.65 -3.57 26.58
N LEU A 348 -5.72 -3.24 25.67
CA LEU A 348 -4.51 -4.03 25.45
C LEU A 348 -3.58 -4.02 26.66
N ASN A 349 -3.43 -2.86 27.32
CA ASN A 349 -2.63 -2.76 28.54
C ASN A 349 -3.24 -3.62 29.66
N ARG A 350 -4.56 -3.49 29.90
CA ARG A 350 -5.29 -4.29 30.88
C ARG A 350 -5.15 -5.79 30.64
N ALA A 351 -5.30 -6.23 29.38
CA ALA A 351 -5.11 -7.63 29.00
C ALA A 351 -3.66 -8.11 29.16
N SER A 352 -2.68 -7.19 29.21
CA SER A 352 -1.26 -7.51 29.34
C SER A 352 -0.73 -7.52 30.78
N GLU A 353 -1.42 -6.90 31.74
CA GLU A 353 -1.00 -6.83 33.16
C GLU A 353 -0.65 -8.22 33.75
N PRO A 354 -1.45 -9.29 33.53
CA PRO A 354 -1.18 -10.57 34.20
C PRO A 354 0.11 -11.27 33.74
N PHE A 355 0.65 -10.92 32.57
CA PHE A 355 1.90 -11.50 32.05
C PHE A 355 3.14 -11.04 32.83
N ILE A 356 3.05 -9.92 33.53
CA ILE A 356 4.15 -9.35 34.31
C ILE A 356 4.04 -9.83 35.77
N ASP A 357 2.82 -9.87 36.31
CA ASP A 357 2.60 -9.95 37.75
C ASP A 357 2.22 -11.35 38.29
N THR A 358 1.84 -12.32 37.43
CA THR A 358 1.30 -13.61 37.92
C THR A 358 1.88 -14.85 37.25
N ARG A 359 2.23 -15.88 38.05
CA ARG A 359 2.78 -17.16 37.60
C ARG A 359 1.67 -18.10 37.09
N LEU A 360 1.66 -18.35 35.77
CA LEU A 360 1.12 -19.52 35.06
C LEU A 360 -0.40 -19.67 34.83
N ALA A 361 -1.29 -19.53 35.83
CA ALA A 361 -2.73 -19.82 35.61
C ALA A 361 -3.47 -18.72 34.82
N TYR A 362 -3.08 -17.45 35.02
CA TYR A 362 -3.69 -16.28 34.36
C TYR A 362 -3.20 -16.07 32.92
N GLU A 363 -2.08 -16.66 32.53
CA GLU A 363 -1.53 -16.52 31.18
C GLU A 363 -2.51 -17.07 30.13
N SER A 364 -3.16 -18.21 30.39
CA SER A 364 -4.10 -18.82 29.43
C SER A 364 -5.35 -17.98 29.17
N LYS A 365 -5.90 -17.32 30.19
CA LYS A 365 -7.08 -16.44 30.06
C LYS A 365 -6.71 -15.12 29.39
N SER A 366 -5.57 -14.56 29.76
CA SER A 366 -5.07 -13.29 29.22
C SER A 366 -4.64 -13.43 27.76
N LEU A 367 -4.06 -14.57 27.38
CA LEU A 367 -3.78 -14.91 25.97
C LEU A 367 -5.07 -14.97 25.13
N LYS A 368 -6.13 -15.62 25.62
CA LYS A 368 -7.43 -15.65 24.94
C LYS A 368 -8.06 -14.26 24.82
N GLU A 369 -7.89 -13.42 25.84
CA GLU A 369 -8.38 -12.04 25.81
C GLU A 369 -7.59 -11.18 24.80
N LEU A 370 -6.27 -11.31 24.76
CA LEU A 370 -5.43 -10.67 23.74
C LEU A 370 -5.79 -11.16 22.33
N GLU A 371 -5.95 -12.48 22.14
CA GLU A 371 -6.39 -13.06 20.88
C GLU A 371 -7.73 -12.46 20.41
N ARG A 372 -8.71 -12.34 21.31
CA ARG A 372 -9.99 -11.69 21.03
C ARG A 372 -9.85 -10.23 20.61
N LEU A 373 -8.97 -9.47 21.27
CA LEU A 373 -8.75 -8.03 21.00
C LEU A 373 -7.96 -7.78 19.71
N THR A 374 -7.09 -8.70 19.29
CA THR A 374 -6.19 -8.49 18.15
C THR A 374 -6.60 -9.28 16.91
N LEU A 375 -6.81 -10.58 17.04
CA LEU A 375 -7.07 -11.50 15.93
C LEU A 375 -8.59 -11.73 15.74
N GLY A 376 -9.34 -11.68 16.84
CA GLY A 376 -10.74 -12.07 16.87
C GLY A 376 -10.89 -13.59 16.97
N LYS A 377 -11.99 -14.14 16.44
CA LYS A 377 -12.23 -15.59 16.45
C LYS A 377 -11.43 -16.27 15.32
N THR A 378 -10.50 -17.14 15.70
CA THR A 378 -9.88 -18.09 14.77
C THR A 378 -10.93 -18.98 14.13
N ASP A 379 -10.75 -19.27 12.85
CA ASP A 379 -11.72 -19.99 12.05
C ASP A 379 -10.99 -20.71 10.94
N GLU A 380 -10.85 -22.02 11.09
CA GLU A 380 -10.15 -22.88 10.12
C GLU A 380 -10.80 -22.85 8.74
N VAL A 381 -12.14 -22.76 8.69
CA VAL A 381 -12.91 -22.66 7.45
C VAL A 381 -12.60 -21.34 6.74
N PHE A 382 -12.45 -20.25 7.49
CA PHE A 382 -12.01 -18.98 6.92
C PHE A 382 -10.55 -19.03 6.45
N ASN A 383 -9.66 -19.70 7.17
CA ASN A 383 -8.26 -19.85 6.76
C ASN A 383 -8.15 -20.63 5.44
N GLU A 384 -8.90 -21.73 5.28
CA GLU A 384 -8.94 -22.48 4.02
C GLU A 384 -9.47 -21.62 2.86
N PHE A 385 -10.50 -20.81 3.10
CA PHE A 385 -10.98 -19.85 2.12
C PHE A 385 -9.91 -18.82 1.75
N VAL A 386 -9.16 -18.31 2.73
CA VAL A 386 -8.07 -17.36 2.50
C VAL A 386 -6.98 -17.97 1.60
N ASP A 387 -6.61 -19.23 1.82
CA ASP A 387 -5.63 -19.92 0.99
C ASP A 387 -6.11 -20.06 -0.47
N LEU A 388 -7.39 -20.39 -0.67
CA LEU A 388 -8.01 -20.41 -2.01
C LEU A 388 -7.99 -19.03 -2.67
N THR A 389 -8.34 -17.96 -1.95
CA THR A 389 -8.31 -16.59 -2.51
C THR A 389 -6.90 -16.17 -2.90
N SER A 390 -5.91 -16.46 -2.06
CA SER A 390 -4.49 -16.16 -2.30
C SER A 390 -3.96 -16.93 -3.52
N LYS A 391 -4.31 -18.21 -3.63
CA LYS A 391 -3.96 -19.05 -4.79
C LYS A 391 -4.56 -18.47 -6.08
N ASN A 392 -5.87 -18.26 -6.14
CA ASN A 392 -6.53 -17.74 -7.34
C ASN A 392 -6.01 -16.34 -7.72
N PHE A 393 -5.78 -15.47 -6.74
CA PHE A 393 -5.15 -14.17 -6.96
C PHE A 393 -3.78 -14.30 -7.64
N LYS A 394 -2.89 -15.15 -7.09
CA LYS A 394 -1.54 -15.35 -7.66
C LYS A 394 -1.60 -15.93 -9.06
N GLN A 395 -2.47 -16.90 -9.30
CA GLN A 395 -2.61 -17.53 -10.62
C GLN A 395 -3.09 -16.54 -11.70
N ILE A 396 -4.02 -15.64 -11.36
CA ILE A 396 -4.52 -14.62 -12.29
C ILE A 396 -3.46 -13.53 -12.53
N ILE A 397 -2.85 -13.02 -11.47
CA ILE A 397 -1.95 -11.86 -11.56
C ILE A 397 -0.56 -12.26 -12.05
N TYR A 398 0.01 -13.32 -11.48
CA TYR A 398 1.39 -13.73 -11.74
C TYR A 398 1.50 -14.96 -12.66
N GLY A 399 0.39 -15.61 -12.99
CA GLY A 399 0.36 -16.83 -13.81
C GLY A 399 0.55 -18.10 -12.99
N ASN A 400 0.51 -19.25 -13.65
CA ASN A 400 1.00 -20.53 -13.14
C ASN A 400 2.48 -20.78 -13.50
N GLU A 401 3.06 -21.90 -13.06
CA GLU A 401 4.44 -22.26 -13.43
C GLU A 401 4.62 -22.41 -14.93
N ASP A 402 3.60 -22.90 -15.63
CA ASP A 402 3.61 -23.12 -17.08
C ASP A 402 3.40 -21.82 -17.88
N ASP A 403 2.72 -20.83 -17.28
CA ASP A 403 2.45 -19.55 -17.94
C ASP A 403 3.69 -18.66 -18.06
N VAL A 404 4.72 -18.91 -17.23
CA VAL A 404 5.95 -18.11 -17.10
C VAL A 404 5.69 -16.72 -16.49
N VAL A 405 4.71 -15.99 -17.01
CA VAL A 405 4.30 -14.63 -16.64
C VAL A 405 2.78 -14.48 -16.67
N GLY A 406 2.23 -13.65 -15.77
CA GLY A 406 0.80 -13.33 -15.72
C GLY A 406 0.43 -11.92 -16.20
N ILE A 407 -0.82 -11.53 -15.95
CA ILE A 407 -1.41 -10.22 -16.33
C ILE A 407 -0.66 -9.03 -15.69
N HIS A 408 0.07 -9.27 -14.61
CA HIS A 408 0.95 -8.30 -13.95
C HIS A 408 1.88 -7.57 -14.94
N VAL A 409 2.40 -8.26 -15.96
CA VAL A 409 3.30 -7.65 -16.96
C VAL A 409 2.64 -6.48 -17.67
N ILE A 410 1.36 -6.60 -18.01
CA ILE A 410 0.60 -5.51 -18.65
C ILE A 410 0.54 -4.30 -17.71
N SER A 411 0.22 -4.56 -16.44
CA SER A 411 0.12 -3.51 -15.41
C SER A 411 1.46 -2.80 -15.20
N TYR A 412 2.57 -3.54 -15.27
CA TYR A 412 3.92 -2.97 -15.17
C TYR A 412 4.21 -1.95 -16.29
N PHE A 413 4.05 -2.34 -17.56
CA PHE A 413 4.37 -1.46 -18.68
C PHE A 413 3.42 -0.26 -18.78
N LEU A 414 2.13 -0.47 -18.50
CA LEU A 414 1.19 0.65 -18.35
C LEU A 414 1.67 1.64 -17.29
N SER A 415 2.17 1.13 -16.17
CA SER A 415 2.61 1.96 -15.05
C SER A 415 3.86 2.80 -15.37
N ARG A 416 4.78 2.31 -16.22
CA ARG A 416 5.94 3.08 -16.70
C ARG A 416 5.55 4.15 -17.73
N ALA A 417 4.53 3.87 -18.54
CA ALA A 417 3.98 4.86 -19.46
C ALA A 417 3.24 6.00 -18.74
N MET A 418 2.77 5.75 -17.51
CA MET A 418 2.10 6.73 -16.67
C MET A 418 3.10 7.66 -15.98
N PRO A 419 2.84 8.97 -15.92
CA PRO A 419 3.74 9.89 -15.25
C PRO A 419 3.76 9.70 -13.73
N ILE A 420 4.89 10.03 -13.13
CA ILE A 420 5.10 9.97 -11.70
C ILE A 420 4.35 11.15 -11.05
N LEU A 421 3.19 10.89 -10.42
CA LEU A 421 2.39 11.92 -9.74
C LEU A 421 2.83 12.23 -8.30
N ARG A 422 3.78 11.46 -7.75
CA ARG A 422 4.31 11.63 -6.38
C ARG A 422 5.84 11.66 -6.43
N ASP A 423 6.50 12.49 -5.62
CA ASP A 423 7.96 12.48 -5.41
C ASP A 423 8.45 11.22 -4.66
N ARG A 424 8.02 10.03 -5.09
CA ARG A 424 8.45 8.73 -4.57
C ARG A 424 8.92 7.90 -5.76
N PRO A 425 10.11 7.26 -5.69
CA PRO A 425 10.54 6.35 -6.74
C PRO A 425 9.45 5.27 -6.95
N VAL A 426 9.05 5.11 -8.21
CA VAL A 426 7.94 4.24 -8.61
C VAL A 426 8.32 2.78 -8.43
N GLU A 427 9.59 2.45 -8.62
CA GLU A 427 10.15 1.11 -8.46
C GLU A 427 11.00 0.97 -7.20
N ARG A 428 11.05 -0.26 -6.65
CA ARG A 428 11.83 -0.56 -5.44
C ARG A 428 13.12 -1.29 -5.78
N PRO A 429 14.25 -0.92 -5.18
CA PRO A 429 15.51 -1.61 -5.42
C PRO A 429 15.54 -2.97 -4.68
N SER A 430 15.96 -4.04 -5.36
CA SER A 430 15.90 -5.46 -4.94
C SER A 430 16.90 -5.88 -3.84
N LYS A 431 16.78 -7.10 -3.27
CA LYS A 431 17.51 -7.55 -2.05
C LYS A 431 19.03 -7.83 -2.17
N SER A 432 19.72 -7.72 -3.32
CA SER A 432 21.06 -8.33 -3.45
C SER A 432 22.18 -7.52 -4.14
N ILE A 433 23.27 -7.21 -3.41
CA ILE A 433 24.61 -6.94 -4.00
C ILE A 433 25.70 -7.64 -3.16
N SER A 434 25.88 -8.96 -3.32
CA SER A 434 27.03 -9.75 -2.78
C SER A 434 27.92 -10.41 -3.86
N THR A 435 28.93 -9.70 -4.36
CA THR A 435 30.17 -10.21 -5.04
C THR A 435 30.24 -11.29 -6.16
N ASN A 436 29.30 -12.22 -6.41
CA ASN A 436 29.46 -13.26 -7.47
C ASN A 436 28.58 -13.05 -8.72
N LYS A 437 29.09 -12.40 -9.78
CA LYS A 437 28.28 -12.02 -10.97
C LYS A 437 27.80 -13.18 -11.87
N GLY A 438 28.44 -14.36 -11.86
CA GLY A 438 28.11 -15.48 -12.76
C GLY A 438 26.90 -16.29 -12.28
N GLN A 439 27.01 -16.92 -11.12
CA GLN A 439 25.91 -17.64 -10.44
C GLN A 439 24.71 -16.73 -10.16
N LYS A 440 24.94 -15.44 -9.86
CA LYS A 440 23.85 -14.49 -9.66
C LYS A 440 22.96 -14.26 -10.85
N ILE A 441 23.44 -14.37 -12.08
CA ILE A 441 22.59 -14.12 -13.26
C ILE A 441 21.55 -15.24 -13.35
N LEU A 442 21.99 -16.48 -13.15
CA LEU A 442 21.10 -17.64 -13.03
C LEU A 442 20.19 -17.51 -11.80
N GLU A 443 20.70 -17.13 -10.64
CA GLU A 443 19.86 -16.91 -9.44
C GLU A 443 18.86 -15.75 -9.62
N ILE A 444 19.21 -14.67 -10.31
CA ILE A 444 18.32 -13.53 -10.60
C ILE A 444 17.23 -13.97 -11.58
N ILE A 445 17.57 -14.67 -12.66
CA ILE A 445 16.59 -15.15 -13.65
C ILE A 445 15.68 -16.22 -13.02
N ALA A 446 16.26 -17.21 -12.33
CA ALA A 446 15.53 -18.27 -11.63
C ALA A 446 14.69 -17.74 -10.46
N SER A 447 15.12 -16.68 -9.77
CA SER A 447 14.30 -16.02 -8.73
C SER A 447 13.25 -15.05 -9.28
N THR A 448 13.20 -14.83 -10.59
CA THR A 448 12.20 -13.93 -11.21
C THR A 448 11.18 -14.69 -12.04
N ILE A 449 11.56 -15.85 -12.61
CA ILE A 449 10.72 -16.62 -13.54
C ILE A 449 10.66 -18.08 -13.07
N PRO A 450 9.45 -18.68 -12.96
CA PRO A 450 8.15 -18.10 -13.21
C PRO A 450 7.70 -17.13 -12.10
N LEU A 451 7.02 -16.04 -12.49
CA LEU A 451 6.60 -14.98 -11.56
C LEU A 451 5.65 -15.48 -10.46
N CYS A 452 4.99 -16.62 -10.68
CA CYS A 452 4.07 -17.25 -9.75
C CYS A 452 4.73 -17.74 -8.44
N LYS A 453 6.00 -18.18 -8.50
CA LYS A 453 6.76 -18.68 -7.34
C LYS A 453 7.34 -17.56 -6.50
N HIS A 454 7.87 -16.54 -7.16
CA HIS A 454 8.69 -15.52 -6.51
C HIS A 454 7.97 -14.16 -6.36
N GLY A 455 6.78 -14.03 -6.95
CA GLY A 455 6.15 -12.73 -7.19
C GLY A 455 6.97 -11.91 -8.19
N SER A 456 6.57 -10.66 -8.41
CA SER A 456 7.37 -9.79 -9.28
C SER A 456 8.45 -9.03 -8.50
N LEU A 457 9.66 -8.96 -9.08
CA LEU A 457 10.71 -8.00 -8.70
C LEU A 457 10.36 -6.56 -9.11
N LEU A 458 9.47 -6.39 -10.08
CA LEU A 458 9.11 -5.13 -10.71
C LEU A 458 8.10 -4.33 -9.87
N ARG A 459 8.19 -4.36 -8.54
CA ARG A 459 7.11 -3.87 -7.66
C ARG A 459 6.99 -2.35 -7.75
N ALA A 460 5.84 -1.88 -8.23
CA ALA A 460 5.49 -0.47 -8.17
C ALA A 460 4.08 -0.21 -7.64
N ILE A 461 3.94 0.86 -6.84
CA ILE A 461 2.62 1.34 -6.33
C ILE A 461 1.69 1.69 -7.49
N SER A 462 2.26 2.07 -8.63
CA SER A 462 1.57 2.39 -9.88
C SER A 462 0.92 1.17 -10.55
N HIS A 463 1.27 -0.07 -10.18
CA HIS A 463 0.68 -1.28 -10.76
C HIS A 463 -0.80 -1.40 -10.44
N ASN A 464 -1.16 -1.18 -9.18
CA ASN A 464 -2.56 -1.23 -8.76
C ASN A 464 -3.39 -0.19 -9.50
N LYS A 465 -2.80 0.99 -9.73
CA LYS A 465 -3.43 2.08 -10.48
C LYS A 465 -3.63 1.69 -11.95
N ALA A 466 -2.61 1.16 -12.61
CA ALA A 466 -2.70 0.67 -13.97
C ALA A 466 -3.74 -0.46 -14.09
N GLN A 467 -3.70 -1.43 -13.19
CA GLN A 467 -4.60 -2.57 -13.17
C GLN A 467 -6.07 -2.15 -12.95
N THR A 468 -6.32 -1.29 -11.96
CA THR A 468 -7.70 -0.95 -11.58
C THR A 468 -8.28 0.17 -12.45
N PHE A 469 -7.55 1.26 -12.67
CA PHE A 469 -8.08 2.42 -13.41
C PHE A 469 -8.00 2.23 -14.93
N VAL A 470 -6.91 1.61 -15.43
CA VAL A 470 -6.67 1.49 -16.87
C VAL A 470 -7.19 0.15 -17.42
N LEU A 471 -6.80 -0.98 -16.83
CA LEU A 471 -7.28 -2.30 -17.27
C LEU A 471 -8.71 -2.62 -16.81
N GLY A 472 -9.19 -1.99 -15.74
CA GLY A 472 -10.50 -2.30 -15.17
C GLY A 472 -10.56 -3.63 -14.44
N ILE A 473 -9.42 -4.15 -13.96
CA ILE A 473 -9.38 -5.34 -13.11
C ILE A 473 -9.36 -4.88 -11.64
N ASN A 474 -10.42 -5.16 -10.89
CA ASN A 474 -10.49 -4.75 -9.50
C ASN A 474 -9.63 -5.64 -8.59
N GLN A 475 -8.51 -5.11 -8.12
CA GLN A 475 -7.58 -5.85 -7.26
C GLN A 475 -8.19 -6.27 -5.91
N LEU A 476 -9.23 -5.58 -5.41
CA LEU A 476 -9.90 -5.97 -4.16
C LEU A 476 -10.58 -7.33 -4.28
N SER A 477 -11.10 -7.66 -5.47
CA SER A 477 -11.91 -8.85 -5.72
C SER A 477 -11.30 -9.82 -6.70
N THR A 478 -10.08 -9.57 -7.21
CA THR A 478 -9.45 -10.46 -8.20
C THR A 478 -9.22 -11.85 -7.59
N GLY A 479 -9.81 -12.88 -8.20
CA GLY A 479 -9.74 -14.27 -7.74
C GLY A 479 -10.70 -14.59 -6.59
N LEU A 480 -11.46 -13.61 -6.09
CA LEU A 480 -12.41 -13.79 -5.00
C LEU A 480 -13.63 -14.62 -5.44
N PHE A 481 -14.21 -14.31 -6.60
CA PHE A 481 -15.45 -14.95 -7.04
C PHE A 481 -15.21 -16.37 -7.52
N ARG A 482 -14.05 -16.63 -8.11
CA ARG A 482 -13.54 -17.98 -8.36
C ARG A 482 -13.37 -18.75 -7.05
N ALA A 483 -12.77 -18.14 -6.02
CA ALA A 483 -12.62 -18.79 -4.73
C ALA A 483 -13.97 -19.11 -4.08
N LEU A 484 -14.95 -18.19 -4.18
CA LEU A 484 -16.33 -18.44 -3.72
C LEU A 484 -16.96 -19.63 -4.46
N ASN A 485 -16.81 -19.69 -5.79
CA ASN A 485 -17.33 -20.80 -6.58
C ASN A 485 -16.70 -22.14 -6.16
N GLN A 486 -15.38 -22.21 -6.14
CA GLN A 486 -14.65 -23.41 -5.72
C GLN A 486 -14.99 -23.83 -4.29
N PHE A 487 -15.09 -22.87 -3.37
CA PHE A 487 -15.42 -23.12 -1.98
C PHE A 487 -16.87 -23.60 -1.82
N SER A 488 -17.82 -23.04 -2.60
CA SER A 488 -19.23 -23.43 -2.53
C SER A 488 -19.49 -24.89 -2.94
N GLN A 489 -18.60 -25.45 -3.77
CA GLN A 489 -18.65 -26.82 -4.26
C GLN A 489 -18.01 -27.83 -3.30
N LYS A 490 -17.32 -27.38 -2.24
CA LYS A 490 -16.73 -28.25 -1.23
C LYS A 490 -17.76 -28.65 -0.17
N GLU A 491 -17.62 -29.88 0.32
CA GLU A 491 -18.36 -30.37 1.48
C GLU A 491 -17.53 -30.21 2.76
N PHE A 492 -18.17 -29.76 3.83
CA PHE A 492 -17.54 -29.52 5.12
C PHE A 492 -18.29 -30.22 6.24
N VAL A 493 -17.57 -30.55 7.32
CA VAL A 493 -18.18 -31.05 8.56
C VAL A 493 -18.97 -29.91 9.20
N GLY A 494 -20.31 -29.96 9.09
CA GLY A 494 -21.23 -28.99 9.72
C GLY A 494 -22.04 -28.10 8.77
N GLY A 495 -22.00 -28.31 7.45
CA GLY A 495 -22.86 -27.61 6.48
C GLY A 495 -22.31 -27.66 5.06
N SER A 496 -23.11 -27.26 4.07
CA SER A 496 -22.62 -27.11 2.70
C SER A 496 -21.68 -25.90 2.59
N GLY A 497 -20.73 -25.94 1.64
CA GLY A 497 -19.84 -24.80 1.37
C GLY A 497 -20.63 -23.49 1.19
N TYR A 498 -21.78 -23.54 0.51
CA TYR A 498 -22.66 -22.39 0.31
C TYR A 498 -23.23 -21.80 1.63
N GLN A 499 -23.64 -22.64 2.58
CA GLN A 499 -24.10 -22.17 3.89
C GLN A 499 -22.96 -21.50 4.67
N LEU A 500 -21.79 -22.14 4.69
CA LEU A 500 -20.61 -21.60 5.38
C LEU A 500 -20.11 -20.28 4.77
N LEU A 501 -20.31 -20.06 3.47
CA LEU A 501 -20.03 -18.76 2.85
C LEU A 501 -20.83 -17.63 3.52
N THR A 502 -22.12 -17.85 3.75
CA THR A 502 -23.03 -16.83 4.29
C THR A 502 -22.79 -16.59 5.79
N ASP A 503 -22.49 -17.65 6.53
CA ASP A 503 -22.42 -17.59 7.98
C ASP A 503 -21.03 -17.26 8.52
N ARG A 504 -19.96 -17.68 7.82
CA ARG A 504 -18.57 -17.58 8.33
C ARG A 504 -17.66 -16.72 7.46
N ILE A 505 -17.84 -16.72 6.14
CA ILE A 505 -16.94 -16.03 5.21
C ILE A 505 -17.37 -14.59 4.93
N LEU A 506 -18.57 -14.37 4.40
CA LEU A 506 -19.09 -13.04 4.03
C LEU A 506 -19.02 -12.01 5.17
N PRO A 507 -19.31 -12.34 6.45
CA PRO A 507 -19.16 -11.40 7.57
C PRO A 507 -17.77 -10.80 7.73
N ARG A 508 -16.73 -11.49 7.25
CA ARG A 508 -15.33 -11.09 7.37
C ARG A 508 -14.82 -10.32 6.15
N LEU A 509 -15.59 -10.30 5.06
CA LEU A 509 -15.21 -9.59 3.83
C LEU A 509 -15.67 -8.13 3.85
N PRO A 510 -14.95 -7.21 3.18
CA PRO A 510 -15.36 -5.81 3.07
C PRO A 510 -16.45 -5.65 1.98
N VAL A 511 -17.68 -6.03 2.30
CA VAL A 511 -18.78 -6.21 1.33
C VAL A 511 -19.20 -4.91 0.65
N TYR A 512 -19.31 -3.83 1.41
CA TYR A 512 -19.63 -2.51 0.87
C TYR A 512 -18.57 -2.09 -0.15
N GLU A 513 -17.30 -2.21 0.24
CA GLU A 513 -16.14 -1.89 -0.57
C GLU A 513 -16.12 -2.71 -1.88
N ILE A 514 -16.39 -4.02 -1.79
CA ILE A 514 -16.39 -4.93 -2.92
C ILE A 514 -17.47 -4.51 -3.92
N LEU A 515 -18.71 -4.31 -3.48
CA LEU A 515 -19.81 -3.93 -4.38
C LEU A 515 -19.56 -2.57 -5.02
N GLN A 516 -19.11 -1.58 -4.25
CA GLN A 516 -18.83 -0.24 -4.75
C GLN A 516 -17.72 -0.25 -5.80
N THR A 517 -16.61 -0.94 -5.53
CA THR A 517 -15.45 -0.94 -6.44
C THR A 517 -15.70 -1.80 -7.68
N LEU A 518 -16.44 -2.90 -7.57
CA LEU A 518 -16.91 -3.67 -8.72
C LEU A 518 -17.73 -2.78 -9.64
N ARG A 519 -18.78 -2.14 -9.11
CA ARG A 519 -19.68 -1.29 -9.91
C ARG A 519 -18.93 -0.19 -10.67
N ILE A 520 -17.98 0.45 -10.00
CA ILE A 520 -17.33 1.67 -10.51
C ILE A 520 -16.15 1.33 -11.44
N LEU A 521 -15.35 0.32 -11.11
CA LEU A 521 -14.03 0.12 -11.72
C LEU A 521 -13.95 -1.12 -12.60
N GLN A 522 -14.76 -2.16 -12.34
CA GLN A 522 -14.63 -3.45 -13.00
C GLN A 522 -15.07 -3.39 -14.47
N ASP A 523 -14.20 -3.84 -15.37
CA ASP A 523 -14.56 -4.17 -16.75
C ASP A 523 -15.04 -5.62 -16.81
N CYS A 524 -16.36 -5.83 -16.74
CA CYS A 524 -16.96 -7.16 -16.75
C CYS A 524 -16.84 -7.85 -18.12
N SER A 525 -16.66 -7.08 -19.19
CA SER A 525 -16.50 -7.62 -20.54
C SER A 525 -15.05 -8.03 -20.85
N LEU A 526 -14.10 -7.64 -20.00
CA LEU A 526 -12.66 -7.78 -20.21
C LEU A 526 -12.17 -7.14 -21.53
N LYS A 527 -12.90 -6.14 -22.07
CA LYS A 527 -12.60 -5.43 -23.32
C LYS A 527 -11.20 -4.82 -23.31
N ASN A 528 -10.73 -4.32 -22.18
CA ASN A 528 -9.43 -3.65 -22.10
C ASN A 528 -8.27 -4.66 -22.04
N VAL A 529 -8.49 -5.77 -21.34
CA VAL A 529 -7.48 -6.82 -21.13
C VAL A 529 -7.31 -7.66 -22.40
N SER A 530 -8.40 -7.93 -23.11
CA SER A 530 -8.39 -8.72 -24.35
C SER A 530 -7.56 -8.09 -25.46
N LYS A 531 -7.31 -6.78 -25.44
CA LYS A 531 -6.40 -6.08 -26.37
C LYS A 531 -4.99 -6.65 -26.41
N PHE A 532 -4.57 -7.31 -25.32
CA PHE A 532 -3.24 -7.90 -25.15
C PHE A 532 -3.21 -9.41 -25.38
N SER A 533 -4.33 -10.09 -25.69
CA SER A 533 -4.35 -11.55 -25.86
C SER A 533 -3.28 -12.04 -26.84
N ASN A 534 -3.06 -11.29 -27.93
CA ASN A 534 -2.11 -11.63 -28.99
C ASN A 534 -0.64 -11.31 -28.63
N ALA A 535 -0.39 -10.70 -27.47
CA ALA A 535 0.96 -10.46 -26.95
C ALA A 535 1.47 -11.61 -26.06
N PHE A 536 0.60 -12.57 -25.72
CA PHE A 536 0.93 -13.74 -24.91
C PHE A 536 0.86 -15.03 -25.75
N PRO A 537 1.56 -16.11 -25.34
CA PRO A 537 1.41 -17.43 -25.95
C PRO A 537 -0.03 -17.93 -25.87
N ALA A 538 -0.42 -18.74 -26.86
CA ALA A 538 -1.71 -19.44 -26.82
C ALA A 538 -1.76 -20.39 -25.61
N GLY A 539 -2.92 -20.45 -24.95
CA GLY A 539 -3.12 -21.32 -23.78
C GLY A 539 -2.74 -20.70 -22.43
N LEU A 540 -2.43 -19.40 -22.36
CA LEU A 540 -2.15 -18.71 -21.10
C LEU A 540 -3.34 -18.85 -20.13
N THR A 541 -3.12 -19.50 -19.00
CA THR A 541 -4.20 -19.83 -18.07
C THR A 541 -4.72 -18.60 -17.33
N ALA A 542 -3.88 -17.59 -17.10
CA ALA A 542 -4.24 -16.37 -16.39
C ALA A 542 -5.48 -15.64 -16.98
N PHE A 543 -5.63 -15.58 -18.30
CA PHE A 543 -6.81 -14.97 -18.94
C PHE A 543 -8.07 -15.81 -18.76
N ALA A 544 -7.96 -17.14 -18.88
CA ALA A 544 -9.07 -18.06 -18.67
C ALA A 544 -9.56 -18.00 -17.20
N LEU A 545 -8.62 -18.01 -16.25
CA LEU A 545 -8.93 -17.91 -14.82
C LEU A 545 -9.59 -16.56 -14.47
N LEU A 546 -9.12 -15.45 -15.07
CA LEU A 546 -9.77 -14.15 -14.91
C LEU A 546 -11.19 -14.15 -15.49
N ARG A 547 -11.40 -14.81 -16.64
CA ARG A 547 -12.72 -14.95 -17.25
C ARG A 547 -13.66 -15.76 -16.36
N GLU A 548 -13.21 -16.89 -15.83
CA GLU A 548 -13.97 -17.72 -14.88
C GLU A 548 -14.31 -16.95 -13.58
N ASP A 549 -13.42 -16.07 -13.11
CA ASP A 549 -13.68 -15.18 -11.97
C ASP A 549 -14.82 -14.18 -12.29
N MET A 550 -14.84 -13.62 -13.51
CA MET A 550 -15.91 -12.71 -13.96
C MET A 550 -17.24 -13.42 -14.18
N ASP A 551 -17.23 -14.60 -14.80
CA ASP A 551 -18.44 -15.38 -15.06
C ASP A 551 -19.09 -15.88 -13.75
N SER A 552 -18.32 -15.94 -12.65
CA SER A 552 -18.83 -16.27 -11.32
C SER A 552 -19.51 -15.09 -10.60
N LEU A 553 -19.36 -13.84 -11.07
CA LEU A 553 -19.93 -12.65 -10.43
C LEU A 553 -21.45 -12.74 -10.22
N PRO A 554 -22.28 -13.04 -11.23
CA PRO A 554 -23.73 -12.99 -11.10
C PRO A 554 -24.28 -13.96 -10.07
N LEU A 555 -23.59 -15.08 -9.83
CA LEU A 555 -23.98 -16.09 -8.85
C LEU A 555 -23.86 -15.59 -7.41
N PHE A 556 -22.86 -14.73 -7.13
CA PHE A 556 -22.53 -14.33 -5.77
C PHE A 556 -22.90 -12.89 -5.42
N ILE A 557 -23.06 -11.98 -6.40
CA ILE A 557 -23.51 -10.60 -6.15
C ILE A 557 -24.74 -10.53 -5.21
N PRO A 558 -25.80 -11.35 -5.41
CA PRO A 558 -26.94 -11.37 -4.49
C PRO A 558 -26.58 -11.62 -3.03
N LEU A 559 -25.61 -12.51 -2.76
CA LEU A 559 -25.15 -12.78 -1.40
C LEU A 559 -24.44 -11.57 -0.78
N PHE A 560 -23.63 -10.85 -1.56
CA PHE A 560 -23.03 -9.60 -1.11
C PHE A 560 -24.08 -8.53 -0.83
N GLN A 561 -25.11 -8.40 -1.67
CA GLN A 561 -26.20 -7.43 -1.46
C GLN A 561 -27.01 -7.74 -0.20
N LYS A 562 -27.32 -9.02 0.05
CA LYS A 562 -27.96 -9.46 1.30
C LYS A 562 -27.08 -9.16 2.50
N GLU A 563 -25.80 -9.49 2.44
CA GLU A 563 -24.87 -9.22 3.53
C GLU A 563 -24.69 -7.72 3.79
N LEU A 564 -24.65 -6.90 2.73
CA LEU A 564 -24.59 -5.44 2.82
C LEU A 564 -25.75 -4.91 3.67
N LEU A 565 -26.98 -5.37 3.39
CA LEU A 565 -28.15 -4.94 4.14
C LEU A 565 -28.16 -5.52 5.57
N ARG A 566 -27.78 -6.80 5.74
CA ARG A 566 -27.71 -7.47 7.05
C ARG A 566 -26.83 -6.71 8.05
N ARG A 567 -25.72 -6.13 7.58
CA ARG A 567 -24.79 -5.34 8.42
C ARG A 567 -25.38 -4.07 9.01
N HIS A 568 -26.50 -3.59 8.48
CA HIS A 568 -27.22 -2.45 9.03
C HIS A 568 -28.16 -2.87 10.18
N GLY A 569 -28.21 -4.16 10.55
CA GLY A 569 -28.97 -4.66 11.69
C GLY A 569 -30.41 -5.07 11.38
N VAL A 570 -30.74 -5.30 10.10
CA VAL A 570 -32.09 -5.70 9.67
C VAL A 570 -32.14 -7.14 9.18
N ASN A 571 -33.31 -7.77 9.32
CA ASN A 571 -33.58 -9.06 8.68
C ASN A 571 -33.78 -8.84 7.18
N VAL A 572 -32.99 -9.54 6.36
CA VAL A 572 -32.93 -9.30 4.92
C VAL A 572 -33.93 -10.11 4.11
N THR A 573 -34.56 -11.13 4.68
CA THR A 573 -35.40 -12.08 3.91
C THR A 573 -36.56 -11.41 3.19
N GLU A 574 -37.18 -10.39 3.79
CA GLU A 574 -38.34 -9.69 3.21
C GLU A 574 -37.96 -8.62 2.16
N PHE A 575 -36.68 -8.24 2.09
CA PHE A 575 -36.21 -7.23 1.13
C PHE A 575 -35.85 -7.80 -0.24
N PHE A 576 -35.78 -9.13 -0.36
CA PHE A 576 -35.33 -9.82 -1.56
C PHE A 576 -36.40 -10.81 -2.06
N LYS A 577 -36.64 -10.80 -3.37
CA LYS A 577 -37.49 -11.76 -4.08
C LYS A 577 -36.66 -12.40 -5.18
N ASP A 578 -36.61 -13.73 -5.23
CA ASP A 578 -35.79 -14.50 -6.19
C ASP A 578 -34.32 -14.01 -6.23
N ASP A 579 -33.73 -13.83 -5.04
CA ASP A 579 -32.38 -13.31 -4.84
C ASP A 579 -32.11 -11.88 -5.35
N LYS A 580 -33.15 -11.14 -5.72
CA LYS A 580 -33.06 -9.74 -6.17
C LYS A 580 -33.72 -8.81 -5.17
N PHE A 581 -33.07 -7.68 -4.86
CA PHE A 581 -33.68 -6.66 -4.02
C PHE A 581 -34.94 -6.10 -4.69
N ILE A 582 -35.99 -5.88 -3.90
CA ILE A 582 -37.27 -5.35 -4.41
C ILE A 582 -37.04 -3.94 -4.94
N THR A 583 -37.21 -3.75 -6.25
CA THR A 583 -36.86 -2.47 -6.92
C THR A 583 -37.66 -1.30 -6.37
N GLU A 584 -38.93 -1.52 -6.00
CA GLU A 584 -39.79 -0.49 -5.39
C GLU A 584 -39.28 0.02 -4.03
N LEU A 585 -38.43 -0.76 -3.35
CA LEU A 585 -37.83 -0.37 -2.07
C LEU A 585 -36.56 0.46 -2.23
N LEU A 586 -35.98 0.59 -3.44
CA LEU A 586 -34.74 1.37 -3.64
C LEU A 586 -34.83 2.82 -3.13
N PRO A 587 -35.95 3.56 -3.33
CA PRO A 587 -36.09 4.92 -2.80
C PRO A 587 -36.15 5.00 -1.27
N THR A 588 -36.33 3.88 -0.58
CA THR A 588 -36.41 3.83 0.89
C THR A 588 -35.04 3.81 1.55
N VAL A 589 -33.98 3.45 0.81
CA VAL A 589 -32.59 3.46 1.31
C VAL A 589 -31.86 4.70 0.81
N ARG A 590 -30.73 5.03 1.45
CA ARG A 590 -29.87 6.11 0.96
C ARG A 590 -29.38 5.88 -0.48
N PRO A 591 -29.16 6.92 -1.29
CA PRO A 591 -28.76 6.80 -2.70
C PRO A 591 -27.53 5.92 -2.95
N ASP A 592 -26.51 6.01 -2.08
CA ASP A 592 -25.30 5.21 -2.18
C ASP A 592 -25.53 3.71 -1.91
N LEU A 593 -26.49 3.35 -1.05
CA LEU A 593 -26.91 1.96 -0.87
C LEU A 593 -27.79 1.49 -2.03
N ALA A 594 -28.67 2.35 -2.54
CA ALA A 594 -29.57 2.03 -3.64
C ALA A 594 -28.80 1.61 -4.92
N VAL A 595 -27.72 2.32 -5.27
CA VAL A 595 -26.89 1.96 -6.43
C VAL A 595 -26.16 0.62 -6.27
N LEU A 596 -25.98 0.14 -5.04
CA LEU A 596 -25.35 -1.16 -4.74
C LEU A 596 -26.39 -2.28 -4.62
N LEU A 597 -27.62 -1.96 -4.21
CA LEU A 597 -28.71 -2.91 -4.01
C LEU A 597 -29.56 -3.14 -5.26
N GLN A 598 -29.42 -2.34 -6.32
CA GLN A 598 -30.15 -2.57 -7.57
C GLN A 598 -29.95 -4.01 -8.11
N PRO A 599 -30.97 -4.66 -8.70
CA PRO A 599 -30.88 -6.05 -9.15
C PRO A 599 -29.76 -6.32 -10.15
N ASP A 600 -29.49 -5.37 -11.04
CA ASP A 600 -28.30 -5.37 -11.88
C ASP A 600 -27.33 -4.32 -11.33
N LEU A 601 -26.28 -4.77 -10.64
CA LEU A 601 -25.26 -3.92 -10.03
C LEU A 601 -24.64 -2.95 -11.04
N PHE A 602 -24.50 -3.36 -12.30
CA PHE A 602 -23.81 -2.61 -13.35
C PHE A 602 -24.75 -1.74 -14.19
N ASN A 603 -26.05 -1.73 -13.92
CA ASN A 603 -26.98 -0.85 -14.61
C ASN A 603 -26.64 0.63 -14.33
N THR A 604 -26.63 1.41 -15.41
CA THR A 604 -26.40 2.87 -15.42
C THR A 604 -27.60 3.65 -15.97
N LYS A 605 -28.60 2.95 -16.55
CA LYS A 605 -29.76 3.58 -17.18
C LYS A 605 -30.78 3.99 -16.12
N ILE A 606 -31.03 5.29 -15.99
CA ILE A 606 -31.96 5.83 -15.00
C ILE A 606 -33.43 5.58 -15.37
N GLU A 607 -33.77 5.71 -16.65
CA GLU A 607 -35.13 5.57 -17.17
C GLU A 607 -35.72 4.18 -16.86
N SER A 608 -34.88 3.14 -16.95
CA SER A 608 -35.28 1.76 -16.67
C SER A 608 -35.61 1.49 -15.19
N LEU A 609 -35.07 2.31 -14.29
CA LEU A 609 -35.31 2.24 -12.84
C LEU A 609 -36.48 3.16 -12.44
N LEU A 610 -36.49 4.40 -12.91
CA LEU A 610 -37.56 5.36 -12.63
C LEU A 610 -38.91 4.87 -13.14
N GLY A 611 -38.95 4.20 -14.31
CA GLY A 611 -40.18 3.61 -14.85
C GLY A 611 -40.81 2.52 -13.97
N LYS A 612 -40.07 2.00 -12.98
CA LYS A 612 -40.55 1.00 -12.01
C LYS A 612 -40.99 1.63 -10.68
N PHE A 613 -40.87 2.94 -10.53
CA PHE A 613 -41.28 3.65 -9.32
C PHE A 613 -42.69 4.20 -9.49
N HIS A 614 -43.63 3.67 -8.72
CA HIS A 614 -45.05 4.04 -8.82
C HIS A 614 -45.45 5.26 -7.98
N ARG A 615 -44.50 5.96 -7.33
CA ARG A 615 -44.76 7.07 -6.40
C ARG A 615 -43.82 8.25 -6.57
N ASN A 616 -44.27 9.41 -6.07
CA ASN A 616 -43.46 10.62 -6.00
C ASN A 616 -42.30 10.45 -5.02
N ILE A 617 -41.08 10.38 -5.55
CA ILE A 617 -39.82 10.32 -4.82
C ILE A 617 -39.26 11.74 -4.69
N SER A 618 -38.55 12.01 -3.59
CA SER A 618 -37.88 13.30 -3.39
C SER A 618 -36.91 13.60 -4.53
N LYS A 619 -36.99 14.82 -5.08
CA LYS A 619 -36.07 15.29 -6.13
C LYS A 619 -34.61 15.22 -5.69
N ALA A 620 -34.31 15.60 -4.44
CA ALA A 620 -32.96 15.54 -3.91
C ALA A 620 -32.39 14.11 -3.92
N TRP A 621 -33.21 13.11 -3.58
CA TRP A 621 -32.80 11.71 -3.63
C TRP A 621 -32.52 11.26 -5.07
N ILE A 622 -33.38 11.66 -6.02
CA ILE A 622 -33.20 11.35 -7.45
C ILE A 622 -31.90 11.97 -7.97
N ASP A 623 -31.64 13.24 -7.66
CA ASP A 623 -30.45 13.96 -8.11
C ASP A 623 -29.16 13.27 -7.58
N ASP A 624 -29.13 12.94 -6.28
CA ASP A 624 -28.02 12.21 -5.66
C ASP A 624 -27.84 10.81 -6.26
N PHE A 625 -28.93 10.05 -6.41
CA PHE A 625 -28.92 8.71 -6.99
C PHE A 625 -28.40 8.74 -8.43
N THR A 626 -28.87 9.68 -9.24
CA THR A 626 -28.45 9.87 -10.64
C THR A 626 -26.95 10.17 -10.72
N SER A 627 -26.47 11.06 -9.83
CA SER A 627 -25.07 11.45 -9.79
C SER A 627 -24.12 10.27 -9.55
N LEU A 628 -24.53 9.32 -8.70
CA LEU A 628 -23.80 8.10 -8.40
C LEU A 628 -23.98 7.03 -9.48
N LEU A 629 -25.18 6.94 -10.06
CA LEU A 629 -25.53 5.95 -11.07
C LEU A 629 -24.67 6.11 -12.34
N ILE A 630 -24.39 7.35 -12.77
CA ILE A 630 -23.67 7.64 -14.02
C ILE A 630 -22.13 7.53 -13.92
N ILE A 631 -21.57 7.38 -12.70
CA ILE A 631 -20.11 7.32 -12.49
C ILE A 631 -19.41 6.27 -13.38
N PRO A 632 -19.91 5.02 -13.53
CA PRO A 632 -19.25 4.01 -14.36
C PRO A 632 -19.15 4.41 -15.84
N GLU A 633 -20.14 5.12 -16.37
CA GLU A 633 -20.11 5.62 -17.76
C GLU A 633 -19.04 6.68 -17.95
N LYS A 634 -18.93 7.62 -17.00
CA LYS A 634 -17.87 8.65 -17.00
C LYS A 634 -16.49 8.02 -16.95
N ILE A 635 -16.30 6.99 -16.13
CA ILE A 635 -15.01 6.27 -16.04
C ILE A 635 -14.71 5.55 -17.34
N THR A 636 -15.70 4.87 -17.94
CA THR A 636 -15.54 4.18 -19.22
C THR A 636 -15.12 5.17 -20.32
N TYR A 637 -15.76 6.33 -20.40
CA TYR A 637 -15.40 7.40 -21.33
C TYR A 637 -13.92 7.83 -21.20
N TRP A 638 -13.47 8.14 -19.99
CA TRP A 638 -12.08 8.56 -19.77
C TRP A 638 -11.09 7.42 -20.01
N ARG A 639 -11.46 6.18 -19.67
CA ARG A 639 -10.64 4.99 -19.92
C ARG A 639 -10.44 4.74 -21.41
N GLU A 640 -11.45 5.00 -22.25
CA GLU A 640 -11.31 4.92 -23.71
C GLU A 640 -10.32 5.96 -24.25
N LYS A 641 -10.31 7.18 -23.69
CA LYS A 641 -9.31 8.21 -24.03
C LYS A 641 -7.89 7.81 -23.61
N VAL A 642 -7.74 7.15 -22.47
CA VAL A 642 -6.46 6.58 -22.02
C VAL A 642 -5.98 5.51 -23.01
N TRP A 643 -6.85 4.58 -23.41
CA TRP A 643 -6.49 3.52 -24.35
C TRP A 643 -6.13 4.02 -25.74
N ALA A 644 -6.78 5.09 -26.23
CA ALA A 644 -6.41 5.73 -27.48
C ALA A 644 -4.95 6.23 -27.52
N LEU A 645 -4.33 6.46 -26.35
CA LEU A 645 -2.91 6.82 -26.23
C LEU A 645 -1.99 5.62 -26.00
N LEU A 646 -2.42 4.66 -25.16
CA LEU A 646 -1.54 3.62 -24.61
C LEU A 646 -1.53 2.29 -25.38
N GLU A 647 -2.57 1.98 -26.16
CA GLU A 647 -2.79 0.63 -26.70
C GLU A 647 -1.59 0.09 -27.50
N GLU A 648 -1.25 0.72 -28.61
CA GLU A 648 -0.16 0.25 -29.49
C GLU A 648 1.22 0.31 -28.82
N PRO A 649 1.64 1.45 -28.20
CA PRO A 649 2.97 1.54 -27.61
C PRO A 649 3.23 0.51 -26.50
N VAL A 650 2.23 0.24 -25.65
CA VAL A 650 2.39 -0.68 -24.52
C VAL A 650 2.27 -2.13 -24.98
N LYS A 651 1.42 -2.43 -25.98
CA LYS A 651 1.25 -3.79 -26.51
C LYS A 651 2.53 -4.34 -27.11
N GLU A 652 3.30 -3.52 -27.81
CA GLU A 652 4.60 -3.92 -28.37
C GLU A 652 5.64 -4.22 -27.28
N GLN A 653 5.68 -3.41 -26.21
CA GLN A 653 6.56 -3.61 -25.07
C GLN A 653 6.23 -4.88 -24.29
N VAL A 654 4.93 -5.11 -24.03
CA VAL A 654 4.45 -6.34 -23.37
C VAL A 654 4.83 -7.57 -24.18
N LYS A 655 4.55 -7.56 -25.50
CA LYS A 655 4.87 -8.67 -26.38
C LYS A 655 6.38 -9.00 -26.36
N SER A 656 7.21 -7.97 -26.49
CA SER A 656 8.68 -8.13 -26.48
C SER A 656 9.19 -8.71 -25.16
N PHE A 657 8.62 -8.28 -24.03
CA PHE A 657 8.98 -8.83 -22.73
C PHE A 657 8.53 -10.28 -22.54
N VAL A 658 7.30 -10.61 -22.95
CA VAL A 658 6.76 -11.97 -22.84
C VAL A 658 7.57 -12.96 -23.69
N GLU A 659 7.90 -12.59 -24.93
CA GLU A 659 8.77 -13.39 -25.81
C GLU A 659 10.14 -13.65 -25.14
N LEU A 660 10.77 -12.62 -24.56
CA LEU A 660 12.03 -12.75 -23.84
C LEU A 660 11.90 -13.65 -22.60
N ALA A 661 10.86 -13.47 -21.79
CA ALA A 661 10.66 -14.25 -20.57
C ALA A 661 10.44 -15.74 -20.86
N VAL A 662 9.67 -16.07 -21.89
CA VAL A 662 9.46 -17.46 -22.33
C VAL A 662 10.77 -18.07 -22.82
N ALA A 663 11.54 -17.36 -23.64
CA ALA A 663 12.83 -17.84 -24.13
C ALA A 663 13.83 -18.13 -23.00
N LEU A 664 13.89 -17.25 -21.99
CA LEU A 664 14.73 -17.44 -20.80
C LEU A 664 14.28 -18.63 -19.94
N ASN A 665 12.97 -18.84 -19.78
CA ASN A 665 12.43 -19.96 -19.01
C ASN A 665 12.76 -21.32 -19.65
N THR A 666 12.62 -21.43 -20.97
CA THR A 666 12.98 -22.64 -21.72
C THR A 666 14.46 -22.97 -21.55
N LEU A 667 15.33 -21.96 -21.70
CA LEU A 667 16.77 -22.11 -21.46
C LEU A 667 17.11 -22.56 -20.04
N SER A 668 16.45 -21.97 -19.03
CA SER A 668 16.68 -22.34 -17.64
C SER A 668 16.31 -23.81 -17.36
N LYS A 669 15.20 -24.30 -17.94
CA LYS A 669 14.76 -25.70 -17.78
C LYS A 669 15.69 -26.70 -18.46
N ASP A 670 16.26 -26.34 -19.62
CA ASP A 670 17.20 -27.22 -20.34
C ASP A 670 18.56 -27.35 -19.63
N ILE A 671 18.95 -26.36 -18.82
CA ILE A 671 20.26 -26.30 -18.16
C ILE A 671 20.28 -27.04 -16.81
N ASP A 672 19.16 -27.14 -16.09
CA ASP A 672 19.07 -27.96 -14.86
C ASP A 672 19.33 -29.47 -15.12
N THR A 673 19.37 -29.88 -16.39
CA THR A 673 19.71 -31.26 -16.80
C THR A 673 21.17 -31.47 -17.22
N ARG A 674 21.99 -30.41 -17.31
CA ARG A 674 23.40 -30.49 -17.73
C ARG A 674 24.29 -29.69 -16.78
N ASP A 675 25.18 -30.37 -16.07
CA ASP A 675 26.25 -29.75 -15.28
C ASP A 675 27.09 -28.80 -16.14
N PHE A 676 26.74 -27.52 -16.13
CA PHE A 676 27.50 -26.45 -16.76
C PHE A 676 28.76 -26.18 -15.92
N THR A 677 29.75 -27.04 -16.06
CA THR A 677 31.12 -26.71 -15.65
C THR A 677 31.66 -25.67 -16.61
N ALA A 678 31.56 -24.40 -16.19
CA ALA A 678 32.11 -23.27 -16.92
C ALA A 678 33.63 -23.40 -17.03
N ALA A 679 34.11 -23.93 -18.16
CA ALA A 679 35.46 -23.64 -18.61
C ALA A 679 35.51 -22.12 -18.90
N ILE A 680 36.17 -21.39 -18.01
CA ILE A 680 36.46 -19.97 -18.17
C ILE A 680 37.48 -19.84 -19.31
N THR A 681 37.01 -19.82 -20.55
CA THR A 681 37.80 -19.31 -21.67
C THR A 681 37.66 -17.79 -21.68
N SER A 682 38.61 -17.15 -21.02
CA SER A 682 38.88 -15.72 -21.15
C SER A 682 39.28 -15.40 -22.60
N ALA A 683 38.31 -15.14 -23.48
CA ALA A 683 38.59 -14.54 -24.79
C ALA A 683 37.34 -13.86 -25.38
N LYS A 684 37.45 -12.53 -25.55
CA LYS A 684 36.52 -11.59 -26.18
C LYS A 684 35.22 -11.29 -25.42
N GLN A 685 35.32 -10.36 -24.46
CA GLN A 685 34.21 -9.43 -24.21
C GLN A 685 33.84 -8.80 -25.56
N SER A 686 32.64 -9.08 -26.04
CA SER A 686 32.18 -8.53 -27.32
C SER A 686 32.02 -7.01 -27.20
N LYS A 687 32.30 -6.25 -28.27
CA LYS A 687 32.03 -4.79 -28.31
C LYS A 687 30.57 -4.44 -27.97
N ILE A 688 29.66 -5.41 -28.13
CA ILE A 688 28.24 -5.32 -27.79
C ILE A 688 28.04 -5.24 -26.26
N GLU A 689 28.73 -6.07 -25.47
CA GLU A 689 28.66 -6.02 -24.00
C GLU A 689 29.13 -4.67 -23.44
N THR A 690 30.19 -4.10 -23.99
CA THR A 690 30.72 -2.80 -23.55
C THR A 690 29.79 -1.63 -23.93
N SER A 691 29.12 -1.71 -25.08
CA SER A 691 28.21 -0.67 -25.58
C SER A 691 26.88 -0.66 -24.83
N ILE A 692 26.35 -1.85 -24.53
CA ILE A 692 25.11 -2.04 -23.76
C ILE A 692 25.32 -1.66 -22.29
N ALA A 693 26.45 -2.04 -21.68
CA ALA A 693 26.79 -1.63 -20.31
C ALA A 693 27.02 -0.11 -20.15
N TYR A 694 27.28 0.61 -21.24
CA TYR A 694 27.41 2.07 -21.25
C TYR A 694 26.06 2.77 -21.44
N LEU A 695 25.13 2.17 -22.19
CA LEU A 695 23.75 2.66 -22.37
C LEU A 695 22.94 2.58 -21.06
N PHE A 696 23.11 1.51 -20.28
CA PHE A 696 22.42 1.32 -18.99
C PHE A 696 23.08 2.04 -17.80
N LYS A 697 24.09 2.91 -18.00
CA LYS A 697 24.88 3.55 -16.93
C LYS A 697 24.32 4.88 -16.39
N SER A 698 23.20 5.38 -16.92
CA SER A 698 22.62 6.66 -16.50
C SER A 698 21.45 6.48 -15.51
N GLY A 699 21.74 6.69 -14.23
CA GLY A 699 20.80 7.11 -13.17
C GLY A 699 19.72 6.12 -12.69
N VAL A 700 19.76 5.82 -11.38
CA VAL A 700 18.81 5.07 -10.52
C VAL A 700 18.72 3.56 -10.81
N ASP A 701 18.98 2.75 -9.77
CA ASP A 701 18.82 1.28 -9.73
C ASP A 701 17.40 0.89 -10.17
N ASP A 702 17.25 0.47 -11.43
CA ASP A 702 16.00 -0.01 -12.01
C ASP A 702 16.07 -1.55 -12.10
N SER A 703 15.13 -2.20 -11.41
CA SER A 703 15.05 -3.67 -11.31
C SER A 703 14.86 -4.35 -12.66
N MET A 704 14.22 -3.66 -13.62
CA MET A 704 14.07 -4.14 -15.00
C MET A 704 15.36 -3.98 -15.77
N ARG A 705 16.10 -2.87 -15.60
CA ARG A 705 17.43 -2.74 -16.22
C ARG A 705 18.38 -3.82 -15.74
N ASP A 706 18.36 -4.14 -14.44
CA ASP A 706 19.14 -5.25 -13.89
C ASP A 706 18.71 -6.60 -14.50
N PHE A 707 17.41 -6.85 -14.62
CA PHE A 707 16.87 -8.05 -15.25
C PHE A 707 17.27 -8.14 -16.74
N LEU A 708 17.08 -7.08 -17.52
CA LEU A 708 17.43 -7.04 -18.94
C LEU A 708 18.94 -7.15 -19.16
N SER A 709 19.75 -6.50 -18.33
CA SER A 709 21.21 -6.64 -18.36
C SER A 709 21.64 -8.07 -18.05
N ALA A 710 21.03 -8.70 -17.03
CA ALA A 710 21.27 -10.09 -16.68
C ALA A 710 20.83 -11.04 -17.81
N ALA A 711 19.67 -10.81 -18.41
CA ALA A 711 19.14 -11.58 -19.54
C ALA A 711 20.07 -11.49 -20.76
N VAL A 712 20.53 -10.29 -21.13
CA VAL A 712 21.48 -10.11 -22.24
C VAL A 712 22.79 -10.82 -21.95
N GLN A 713 23.37 -10.64 -20.76
CA GLN A 713 24.60 -11.32 -20.35
C GLN A 713 24.46 -12.84 -20.32
N TYR A 714 23.27 -13.34 -19.99
CA TYR A 714 22.97 -14.76 -20.01
C TYR A 714 22.94 -15.30 -21.44
N LEU A 715 22.19 -14.63 -22.32
CA LEU A 715 22.04 -15.02 -23.72
C LEU A 715 23.37 -14.91 -24.49
N THR A 716 24.26 -13.96 -24.17
CA THR A 716 25.58 -13.82 -24.83
C THR A 716 26.62 -14.85 -24.37
N ARG A 717 26.41 -15.53 -23.24
CA ARG A 717 27.32 -16.55 -22.68
C ARG A 717 27.01 -17.97 -23.12
N LEU A 718 25.96 -18.18 -23.92
CA LEU A 718 25.64 -19.50 -24.49
C LEU A 718 26.77 -19.95 -25.43
N PRO A 719 27.37 -21.13 -25.23
CA PRO A 719 28.45 -21.62 -26.07
C PRO A 719 27.94 -21.85 -27.50
N SER A 720 28.76 -21.49 -28.50
CA SER A 720 28.52 -21.71 -29.93
C SER A 720 28.41 -23.20 -30.35
N GLN A 721 28.47 -24.12 -29.37
CA GLN A 721 28.34 -25.58 -29.54
C GLN A 721 26.93 -26.10 -29.21
N MET A 722 25.96 -25.24 -28.84
CA MET A 722 24.55 -25.64 -28.83
C MET A 722 24.11 -25.95 -30.27
N VAL A 723 23.99 -27.24 -30.59
CA VAL A 723 23.71 -27.77 -31.95
C VAL A 723 22.34 -27.32 -32.47
N GLU A 724 21.40 -26.99 -31.58
CA GLU A 724 20.12 -26.36 -31.93
C GLU A 724 19.81 -25.26 -30.92
N VAL A 725 19.93 -23.99 -31.33
CA VAL A 725 19.40 -22.86 -30.56
C VAL A 725 17.96 -22.66 -31.01
N PRO A 726 16.94 -22.85 -30.13
CA PRO A 726 15.54 -22.58 -30.45
C PRO A 726 15.36 -21.25 -31.20
N ILE A 727 14.50 -21.25 -32.23
CA ILE A 727 14.26 -20.09 -33.11
C ILE A 727 13.90 -18.83 -32.30
N ASP A 728 13.16 -19.00 -31.20
CA ASP A 728 12.75 -17.91 -30.31
C ASP A 728 13.95 -17.21 -29.65
N ILE A 729 15.03 -17.94 -29.38
CA ILE A 729 16.27 -17.42 -28.79
C ILE A 729 17.10 -16.69 -29.84
N VAL A 730 17.19 -17.22 -31.06
CA VAL A 730 17.86 -16.55 -32.18
C VAL A 730 17.14 -15.24 -32.55
N ARG A 731 15.80 -15.23 -32.48
CA ARG A 731 14.97 -14.03 -32.68
C ARG A 731 15.20 -13.02 -31.56
N ALA A 732 15.17 -13.44 -30.29
CA ALA A 732 15.42 -12.57 -29.13
C ALA A 732 16.84 -11.96 -29.13
N LEU A 733 17.87 -12.72 -29.57
CA LEU A 733 19.26 -12.28 -29.67
C LEU A 733 19.54 -11.34 -30.86
N LYS A 734 18.86 -11.54 -32.00
CA LYS A 734 19.07 -10.71 -33.22
C LYS A 734 18.47 -9.31 -33.10
N GLU A 735 17.51 -9.11 -32.19
CA GLU A 735 16.81 -7.84 -32.01
C GLU A 735 17.23 -7.15 -30.72
N VAL A 736 18.52 -6.84 -30.56
CA VAL A 736 19.01 -5.95 -29.47
C VAL A 736 18.20 -4.64 -29.42
N GLU A 737 17.70 -4.18 -30.56
CA GLU A 737 16.74 -3.07 -30.67
C GLU A 737 15.41 -3.30 -29.93
N ARG A 738 14.89 -4.54 -29.85
CA ARG A 738 13.68 -4.84 -29.05
C ARG A 738 13.92 -4.71 -27.56
N ILE A 739 15.08 -5.11 -27.06
CA ILE A 739 15.45 -4.93 -25.65
C ILE A 739 15.55 -3.43 -25.30
N LEU A 740 16.05 -2.62 -26.24
CA LEU A 740 16.03 -1.15 -26.12
C LEU A 740 14.60 -0.59 -26.12
N ARG A 741 13.69 -1.11 -26.95
CA ARG A 741 12.26 -0.71 -26.96
C ARG A 741 11.51 -1.03 -25.66
N ILE A 742 11.92 -2.07 -24.92
CA ILE A 742 11.37 -2.36 -23.58
C ILE A 742 11.74 -1.24 -22.59
N GLU A 743 12.90 -0.61 -22.77
CA GLU A 743 13.37 0.47 -21.92
C GLU A 743 12.82 1.85 -22.32
N GLU A 744 12.53 2.05 -23.61
CA GLU A 744 12.05 3.32 -24.16
C GLU A 744 10.74 3.82 -23.54
N GLN A 745 10.65 5.14 -23.36
CA GLN A 745 9.43 5.77 -22.86
C GLN A 745 8.34 5.70 -23.93
N ALA A 746 7.25 4.97 -23.64
CA ALA A 746 6.17 4.69 -24.59
C ALA A 746 5.45 5.93 -25.15
N LEU A 747 5.50 7.07 -24.45
CA LEU A 747 4.80 8.29 -24.80
C LEU A 747 5.72 9.52 -24.79
N THR A 748 5.48 10.44 -25.73
CA THR A 748 6.04 11.79 -25.71
C THR A 748 5.52 12.60 -24.52
N LYS A 749 6.25 13.64 -24.11
CA LYS A 749 5.87 14.48 -22.95
C LYS A 749 4.46 15.09 -23.07
N SER A 750 4.08 15.57 -24.26
CA SER A 750 2.73 16.11 -24.49
C SER A 750 1.63 15.05 -24.34
N LYS A 751 1.87 13.82 -24.79
CA LYS A 751 0.92 12.69 -24.61
C LYS A 751 0.87 12.24 -23.15
N GLN A 752 1.98 12.32 -22.41
CA GLN A 752 2.01 12.08 -20.97
C GLN A 752 1.17 13.10 -20.19
N ASP A 753 1.22 14.37 -20.56
CA ASP A 753 0.39 15.42 -19.93
C ASP A 753 -1.11 15.18 -20.17
N LEU A 754 -1.50 14.76 -21.38
CA LEU A 754 -2.87 14.33 -21.69
C LEU A 754 -3.28 13.09 -20.88
N LEU A 755 -2.40 12.10 -20.81
CA LEU A 755 -2.62 10.90 -20.00
C LEU A 755 -2.83 11.26 -18.52
N ASN A 756 -2.02 12.18 -17.98
CA ASN A 756 -2.19 12.72 -16.63
C ASN A 756 -3.57 13.32 -16.44
N PHE A 757 -4.00 14.18 -17.37
CA PHE A 757 -5.31 14.81 -17.31
C PHE A 757 -6.42 13.74 -17.26
N TYR A 758 -6.42 12.75 -18.16
CA TYR A 758 -7.46 11.72 -18.19
C TYR A 758 -7.48 10.87 -16.91
N LEU A 759 -6.31 10.50 -16.38
CA LEU A 759 -6.21 9.76 -15.13
C LEU A 759 -6.70 10.57 -13.93
N LEU A 760 -6.45 11.88 -13.91
CA LEU A 760 -6.95 12.78 -12.88
C LEU A 760 -8.48 12.93 -12.95
N GLN A 761 -9.09 12.86 -14.14
CA GLN A 761 -10.55 12.85 -14.28
C GLN A 761 -11.16 11.56 -13.71
N ILE A 762 -10.55 10.39 -13.98
CA ILE A 762 -10.99 9.12 -13.37
C ILE A 762 -10.88 9.20 -11.84
N ALA A 763 -9.72 9.62 -11.34
CA ALA A 763 -9.44 9.83 -9.91
C ALA A 763 -10.49 10.75 -9.24
N HIS A 764 -10.81 11.87 -9.89
CA HIS A 764 -11.83 12.81 -9.42
C HIS A 764 -13.22 12.16 -9.29
N HIS A 765 -13.67 11.40 -10.29
CA HIS A 765 -14.97 10.73 -10.25
C HIS A 765 -15.06 9.60 -9.22
N VAL A 766 -13.97 8.87 -9.00
CA VAL A 766 -13.90 7.80 -7.99
C VAL A 766 -13.81 8.39 -6.57
N GLY A 767 -13.43 9.66 -6.44
CA GLY A 767 -13.15 10.28 -5.15
C GLY A 767 -11.87 9.74 -4.50
N ASP A 768 -10.92 9.30 -5.34
CA ASP A 768 -9.62 8.76 -4.98
C ASP A 768 -8.54 9.61 -5.68
N ASN A 769 -7.62 10.23 -4.92
CA ASN A 769 -6.58 11.08 -5.49
C ASN A 769 -5.18 10.43 -5.46
N GLY A 770 -5.12 9.11 -5.21
CA GLY A 770 -3.91 8.33 -4.93
C GLY A 770 -3.01 7.95 -6.09
#